data_AF-A0AA88T027-F1
#
_entry.id   AF-A0AA88T027-F1
#
_cell.length_a   1.000
_cell.length_b   1.000
_cell.length_c   1.000
_cell.angle_alpha   90.00
_cell.angle_beta   90.00
_cell.angle_gamma   90.00
#
_symmetry.space_group_name_H-M   'P 1'
#
loop_
_entity.id
_entity.type
_entity.pdbx_description
1 polymer ?
#
loop_
_entity_poly.entity_id
_entity_poly.type
_entity_poly.pdbx_seq_one_letter_code
_entity_poly.pdbx_strand_id
1 'polypeptide(L)'
;MSLARGTLMFLLVAYWATAISQVMLPRDLPPPPQDFKEMAKKMMIMCTKKGYPPPILKASMLNSSFSKADEMSMGNLTFLFASLLSSLPPPSSSIMTNETDLALNITEKMCNASDLPQMIEHMWNTTEKSNCFMRAFVAPLSWVAIVQNATQFNPEQLRKLLWAAKPFLEMSPSTLMLPPTLNVSQLSEMMQMLNEVFVSLSGEQRNNIRRWIKDRVTENDPSCAINHSLSGVPSSSMPVQPAMLNASLPGCQPKMPWLKAEVLKVMGRFISQLPEADLCKFFQSPEFPFSFSVGGMQTVTAQTLMQRLKQECFNAKQNFPNQMDRLGYLVCFYDEPQSLNSTLIKKLLHQLGGCEYSGTDEMRKQLVRKLMSDGEPPTSEMLHSLGSVMSVLSPSVLSSFSRDALNSSMSSLIQTEWKPAQAKILVQKLLEKMRADVNASHLMKEIPDAFISSLSLSILDKANLNSLDQLDGRSWSSTQSVYLLKKIVGNGLKPEQIRVQVIQGLPASLCPYFLEKISQANLSSLPNSAPPRQELKKKALNCLGKNASTVSAADISSLGPLVCELDPSWISSLKPDVLNITVQALASCRYIPRPSRGPLYSLLTNLYGAPSNWSEDVTNSLGPLLLLNDNALDALSFKSWLKKSLSDLQRNMESQVTLLVPEEFRAWADLSALQRKLFQLKTTVTQQRRRRATLTPTLGMIEDLSEGNVLWSPAQLSSMTAQTFRDAMSILGEIRNYTTEQLAALRDKALEAWGDVTMLNESKIMEMGCICQGFNAKQLQNLSISSLDTLELLSVCKWNQTQKEAVLRGFVTRTGMKAAKLGALQMTGLGQFICGLQPNETEQLNTTEFKDAVGDIGHASCHLNVTESLKKKAVAAFGDPKGWSEADVSIMGNIIAGLNATELGRLNSSVLPFIRQSAISLIPPDCLAALSVSQLKALGPDNAAAVTLTQRAALGADQRAAVDQAVGLVAQSTETSTTLPQKGGATKQSMLGFMVLLQPLALLLLGYIH
;
A
#
# COMPACT_ATOMS: atom_id res chain seq x y z
N MET A 1 -60.72 47.18 52.74
CA MET A 1 -61.94 47.94 52.36
C MET A 1 -61.51 48.93 51.30
N SER A 2 -62.08 49.09 50.12
CA SER A 2 -63.33 48.62 49.55
C SER A 2 -63.30 49.12 48.11
N LEU A 3 -63.48 48.19 47.17
CA LEU A 3 -64.40 48.33 46.04
C LEU A 3 -64.85 49.77 45.67
N ALA A 4 -64.48 50.21 44.47
CA ALA A 4 -65.38 50.78 43.46
C ALA A 4 -64.58 51.66 42.49
N ARG A 5 -63.95 51.02 41.48
CA ARG A 5 -63.68 51.65 40.18
C ARG A 5 -63.56 50.56 39.10
N GLY A 6 -64.51 49.63 39.14
CA GLY A 6 -64.71 48.62 38.11
C GLY A 6 -65.98 48.92 37.35
N THR A 7 -65.97 49.88 36.41
CA THR A 7 -66.95 49.96 35.30
C THR A 7 -66.63 51.02 34.23
N LEU A 8 -65.34 51.32 33.95
CA LEU A 8 -65.01 52.15 32.77
C LEU A 8 -63.71 51.78 32.02
N MET A 9 -63.04 50.68 32.41
CA MET A 9 -61.81 50.18 31.76
C MET A 9 -62.02 48.82 31.06
N PHE A 10 -63.28 48.47 30.76
CA PHE A 10 -63.62 47.20 30.10
C PHE A 10 -64.07 47.35 28.62
N LEU A 11 -64.05 48.56 28.06
CA LEU A 11 -64.37 48.80 26.63
C LEU A 11 -63.20 49.30 25.77
N LEU A 12 -62.00 49.48 26.34
CA LEU A 12 -60.78 49.78 25.56
C LEU A 12 -59.78 48.62 25.46
N VAL A 13 -60.02 47.52 26.18
CA VAL A 13 -59.17 46.30 26.12
C VAL A 13 -59.70 45.25 25.13
N ALA A 14 -60.90 45.46 24.57
CA ALA A 14 -61.51 44.53 23.61
C ALA A 14 -61.23 44.86 22.12
N TYR A 15 -60.46 45.92 21.81
CA TYR A 15 -60.05 46.25 20.43
C TYR A 15 -58.54 46.14 20.17
N TRP A 16 -57.74 45.71 21.16
CA TRP A 16 -56.30 45.49 21.02
C TRP A 16 -55.90 44.02 21.17
N ALA A 17 -56.82 43.11 20.86
CA ALA A 17 -56.60 41.65 20.90
C ALA A 17 -56.50 40.99 19.51
N THR A 18 -56.33 41.73 18.41
CA THR A 18 -56.24 41.17 17.05
C THR A 18 -55.08 41.69 16.19
N ALA A 19 -54.02 42.24 16.77
CA ALA A 19 -52.88 42.76 15.99
C ALA A 19 -51.49 42.41 16.56
N ILE A 20 -51.30 41.20 17.09
CA ILE A 20 -49.95 40.67 17.38
C ILE A 20 -49.73 39.42 16.53
N SER A 21 -49.11 39.61 15.36
CA SER A 21 -48.16 38.69 14.70
C SER A 21 -47.89 39.12 13.26
N GLN A 22 -47.39 40.34 13.04
CA GLN A 22 -46.66 40.67 11.80
C GLN A 22 -45.45 41.53 12.17
N VAL A 23 -44.35 40.87 12.51
CA VAL A 23 -43.03 41.49 12.54
C VAL A 23 -42.64 41.69 11.08
N MET A 24 -42.86 42.89 10.52
CA MET A 24 -42.25 43.24 9.23
C MET A 24 -40.74 43.38 9.44
N LEU A 25 -39.97 42.42 8.93
CA LEU A 25 -38.52 42.55 8.80
C LEU A 25 -38.18 43.53 7.65
N PRO A 26 -36.97 44.12 7.65
CA PRO A 26 -36.47 44.91 6.51
C PRO A 26 -36.48 44.05 5.23
N ARG A 27 -36.56 44.70 4.06
CA ARG A 27 -36.80 44.06 2.73
C ARG A 27 -35.88 42.89 2.35
N ASP A 28 -34.79 42.63 3.06
CA ASP A 28 -33.74 41.67 2.68
C ASP A 28 -33.46 40.52 3.68
N LEU A 29 -34.25 40.36 4.76
CA LEU A 29 -34.11 39.24 5.71
C LEU A 29 -35.41 38.41 5.81
N PRO A 30 -35.33 37.06 5.72
CA PRO A 30 -36.51 36.22 5.87
C PRO A 30 -37.05 36.27 7.31
N PRO A 31 -38.37 36.22 7.51
CA PRO A 31 -38.93 36.20 8.86
C PRO A 31 -38.43 34.97 9.65
N PRO A 32 -38.00 35.15 10.92
CA PRO A 32 -37.50 34.04 11.72
C PRO A 32 -38.61 33.01 11.94
N PRO A 33 -38.32 31.70 11.88
CA PRO A 33 -39.30 30.65 12.14
C PRO A 33 -39.83 30.75 13.60
N GLN A 34 -41.05 30.25 13.85
CA GLN A 34 -41.71 30.40 15.17
C GLN A 34 -40.85 29.90 16.35
N ASP A 35 -40.08 28.83 16.15
CA ASP A 35 -39.18 28.24 17.15
C ASP A 35 -37.72 28.71 17.07
N PHE A 36 -37.45 29.81 16.35
CA PHE A 36 -36.09 30.31 16.07
C PHE A 36 -35.22 30.43 17.32
N LYS A 37 -35.75 31.03 18.39
CA LYS A 37 -35.03 31.25 19.65
C LYS A 37 -34.58 29.93 20.28
N GLU A 38 -35.45 28.93 20.30
CA GLU A 38 -35.16 27.62 20.87
C GLU A 38 -34.15 26.83 20.02
N MET A 39 -34.27 26.89 18.69
CA MET A 39 -33.34 26.25 17.76
C MET A 39 -31.93 26.84 17.87
N ALA A 40 -31.82 28.17 17.81
CA ALA A 40 -30.53 28.88 17.95
C ALA A 40 -29.90 28.60 19.32
N LYS A 41 -30.68 28.65 20.41
CA LYS A 41 -30.20 28.35 21.76
C LYS A 41 -29.63 26.94 21.88
N LYS A 42 -30.32 25.92 21.35
CA LYS A 42 -29.83 24.53 21.40
C LYS A 42 -28.50 24.36 20.67
N MET A 43 -28.32 24.98 19.51
CA MET A 43 -27.05 24.95 18.77
C MET A 43 -25.94 25.71 19.50
N MET A 44 -26.23 26.87 20.08
CA MET A 44 -25.25 27.62 20.87
C MET A 44 -24.78 26.83 22.11
N ILE A 45 -25.66 26.05 22.74
CA ILE A 45 -25.27 25.13 23.83
C ILE A 45 -24.30 24.04 23.34
N MET A 46 -24.43 23.57 22.09
CA MET A 46 -23.47 22.60 21.52
C MET A 46 -22.07 23.21 21.36
N CYS A 47 -21.96 24.50 21.05
CA CYS A 47 -20.67 25.23 21.03
C CYS A 47 -20.03 25.25 22.43
N THR A 48 -20.81 25.51 23.47
CA THR A 48 -20.34 25.45 24.87
C THR A 48 -19.87 24.03 25.23
N LYS A 49 -20.60 22.98 24.82
CA LYS A 49 -20.20 21.58 25.03
C LYS A 49 -18.92 21.17 24.31
N LYS A 50 -18.62 21.78 23.15
CA LYS A 50 -17.36 21.62 22.42
C LYS A 50 -16.18 22.35 23.08
N GLY A 51 -16.40 23.08 24.18
CA GLY A 51 -15.36 23.85 24.87
C GLY A 51 -14.99 25.16 24.17
N TYR A 52 -15.85 25.67 23.30
CA TYR A 52 -15.61 26.93 22.60
C TYR A 52 -16.05 28.12 23.45
N PRO A 53 -15.22 29.19 23.54
CA PRO A 53 -15.56 30.35 24.36
C PRO A 53 -16.71 31.16 23.73
N PRO A 54 -17.71 31.61 24.51
CA PRO A 54 -18.72 32.53 24.01
C PRO A 54 -18.08 33.89 23.65
N PRO A 55 -18.57 34.57 22.60
CA PRO A 55 -18.07 35.91 22.24
C PRO A 55 -18.39 36.93 23.33
N ILE A 56 -17.54 37.92 23.53
CA ILE A 56 -17.76 39.02 24.48
C ILE A 56 -18.50 40.15 23.74
N LEU A 57 -19.60 40.67 24.28
CA LEU A 57 -20.30 41.81 23.65
C LEU A 57 -19.84 43.12 24.31
N LYS A 58 -19.28 44.06 23.53
CA LYS A 58 -18.93 45.40 24.02
C LYS A 58 -20.19 46.25 24.18
N ALA A 59 -20.26 47.10 25.21
CA ALA A 59 -21.38 48.01 25.43
C ALA A 59 -21.67 48.95 24.24
N SER A 60 -20.64 49.29 23.44
CA SER A 60 -20.78 50.05 22.20
C SER A 60 -21.64 49.35 21.13
N MET A 61 -21.67 48.02 21.10
CA MET A 61 -22.46 47.22 20.16
C MET A 61 -23.95 47.16 20.53
N LEU A 62 -24.29 47.46 21.79
CA LEU A 62 -25.67 47.52 22.28
C LEU A 62 -26.24 48.95 22.24
N ASN A 63 -25.38 49.96 22.10
CA ASN A 63 -25.74 51.39 22.17
C ASN A 63 -25.95 52.07 20.81
N SER A 64 -25.67 51.41 19.68
CA SER A 64 -25.73 52.06 18.34
C SER A 64 -27.13 52.17 17.71
N SER A 65 -28.23 51.99 18.45
CA SER A 65 -29.60 52.20 17.90
C SER A 65 -30.64 52.72 18.90
N PHE A 66 -30.28 53.71 19.72
CA PHE A 66 -31.25 54.48 20.50
C PHE A 66 -31.19 55.98 20.20
N SER A 67 -31.48 56.35 18.97
CA SER A 67 -32.01 57.68 18.67
C SER A 67 -32.73 57.69 17.32
N LYS A 68 -34.06 57.90 17.37
CA LYS A 68 -35.05 57.96 16.30
C LYS A 68 -35.68 56.63 15.89
N ALA A 69 -36.93 56.48 16.31
CA ALA A 69 -37.91 55.59 15.70
C ALA A 69 -38.30 56.17 14.34
N ASP A 70 -37.64 55.72 13.29
CA ASP A 70 -38.19 55.57 11.93
C ASP A 70 -37.11 54.89 11.07
N GLU A 71 -37.52 53.88 10.30
CA GLU A 71 -36.73 52.89 9.52
C GLU A 71 -36.18 51.67 10.30
N MET A 72 -37.00 50.61 10.31
CA MET A 72 -36.69 49.24 10.74
C MET A 72 -35.50 48.67 9.96
N SER A 73 -34.34 48.56 10.61
CA SER A 73 -33.16 47.81 10.16
C SER A 73 -32.55 47.01 11.32
N MET A 74 -31.60 46.11 11.01
CA MET A 74 -30.77 45.15 11.79
C MET A 74 -30.68 45.20 13.35
N GLY A 75 -31.04 46.28 14.05
CA GLY A 75 -30.94 46.42 15.51
C GLY A 75 -31.67 45.36 16.34
N ASN A 76 -32.70 44.69 15.78
CA ASN A 76 -33.43 43.62 16.46
C ASN A 76 -32.66 42.28 16.52
N LEU A 77 -31.86 41.93 15.51
CA LEU A 77 -31.09 40.68 15.47
C LEU A 77 -29.90 40.70 16.44
N THR A 78 -29.21 41.82 16.56
CA THR A 78 -28.12 42.02 17.54
C THR A 78 -28.63 41.89 18.98
N PHE A 79 -29.80 42.46 19.27
CA PHE A 79 -30.44 42.31 20.58
C PHE A 79 -30.86 40.85 20.86
N LEU A 80 -31.43 40.16 19.87
CA LEU A 80 -31.81 38.75 20.00
C LEU A 80 -30.60 37.85 20.22
N PHE A 81 -29.50 38.09 19.51
CA PHE A 81 -28.24 37.36 19.71
C PHE A 81 -27.68 37.58 21.13
N ALA A 82 -27.64 38.84 21.59
CA ALA A 82 -27.19 39.19 22.93
C ALA A 82 -28.05 38.55 24.03
N SER A 83 -29.38 38.59 23.84
CA SER A 83 -30.34 37.96 24.74
C SER A 83 -30.14 36.43 24.82
N LEU A 84 -29.98 35.75 23.68
CA LEU A 84 -29.73 34.31 23.67
C LEU A 84 -28.41 33.94 24.33
N LEU A 85 -27.34 34.72 24.09
CA LEU A 85 -26.01 34.50 24.67
C LEU A 85 -26.04 34.62 26.20
N SER A 86 -26.77 35.61 26.74
CA SER A 86 -26.98 35.80 28.18
C SER A 86 -27.78 34.68 28.85
N SER A 87 -28.52 33.89 28.06
CA SER A 87 -29.37 32.79 28.56
C SER A 87 -28.67 31.41 28.57
N LEU A 88 -27.38 31.35 28.24
CA LEU A 88 -26.58 30.12 28.15
C LEU A 88 -25.97 29.71 29.50
N PRO A 89 -25.74 28.41 29.74
CA PRO A 89 -25.05 27.93 30.93
C PRO A 89 -23.57 28.35 30.95
N PRO A 90 -22.95 28.53 32.14
CA PRO A 90 -21.56 28.97 32.26
C PRO A 90 -20.56 27.95 31.68
N PRO A 91 -19.44 28.40 31.08
CA PRO A 91 -18.45 27.52 30.44
C PRO A 91 -17.69 26.67 31.47
N SER A 92 -17.36 25.43 31.10
CA SER A 92 -16.75 24.42 31.98
C SER A 92 -15.23 24.51 32.13
N SER A 93 -14.53 25.46 31.48
CA SER A 93 -13.08 25.64 31.64
C SER A 93 -12.63 27.08 31.38
N SER A 94 -11.75 27.60 32.24
CA SER A 94 -11.18 28.94 32.18
C SER A 94 -9.83 28.92 31.43
N ILE A 95 -9.85 29.11 30.11
CA ILE A 95 -8.63 29.39 29.34
C ILE A 95 -8.92 30.54 28.38
N MET A 96 -8.43 31.74 28.70
CA MET A 96 -8.42 32.90 27.79
C MET A 96 -7.08 32.94 27.04
N THR A 97 -7.13 32.97 25.72
CA THR A 97 -5.97 33.11 24.81
C THR A 97 -6.37 34.00 23.63
N ASN A 98 -5.40 34.52 22.86
CA ASN A 98 -5.52 35.48 21.74
C ASN A 98 -6.67 35.26 20.72
N GLU A 99 -7.36 34.11 20.73
CA GLU A 99 -8.54 33.86 19.90
C GLU A 99 -9.79 34.65 20.31
N THR A 100 -9.88 35.17 21.54
CA THR A 100 -11.00 36.03 21.95
C THR A 100 -11.07 37.33 21.14
N ASP A 101 -9.93 37.90 20.74
CA ASP A 101 -9.89 39.14 19.95
C ASP A 101 -10.36 38.93 18.51
N LEU A 102 -10.07 37.75 17.94
CA LEU A 102 -10.57 37.38 16.61
C LEU A 102 -12.09 37.14 16.64
N ALA A 103 -12.59 36.39 17.63
CA ALA A 103 -14.03 36.17 17.81
C ALA A 103 -14.78 37.50 18.04
N LEU A 104 -14.20 38.41 18.84
CA LEU A 104 -14.69 39.77 19.06
C LEU A 104 -14.81 40.58 17.76
N ASN A 105 -13.76 40.58 16.94
CA ASN A 105 -13.72 41.28 15.66
C ASN A 105 -14.78 40.73 14.68
N ILE A 106 -14.98 39.41 14.65
CA ILE A 106 -16.01 38.79 13.82
C ILE A 106 -17.41 39.17 14.31
N THR A 107 -17.67 39.16 15.62
CA THR A 107 -18.95 39.60 16.21
C THR A 107 -19.25 41.06 15.90
N GLU A 108 -18.24 41.94 15.96
CA GLU A 108 -18.38 43.35 15.57
C GLU A 108 -18.76 43.50 14.09
N LYS A 109 -18.06 42.80 13.20
CA LYS A 109 -18.35 42.81 11.75
C LYS A 109 -19.73 42.24 11.42
N MET A 110 -20.17 41.19 12.12
CA MET A 110 -21.51 40.64 11.94
C MET A 110 -22.59 41.62 12.39
N CYS A 111 -22.41 42.27 13.54
CA CYS A 111 -23.36 43.25 14.05
C CYS A 111 -23.46 44.51 13.17
N ASN A 112 -22.43 44.80 12.38
CA ASN A 112 -22.39 45.92 11.43
C ASN A 112 -22.82 45.54 10.01
N ALA A 113 -23.09 44.27 9.71
CA ALA A 113 -23.47 43.81 8.38
C ALA A 113 -24.93 44.21 8.04
N SER A 114 -25.17 44.61 6.79
CA SER A 114 -26.50 45.08 6.35
C SER A 114 -27.44 43.95 5.93
N ASP A 115 -26.92 42.77 5.60
CA ASP A 115 -27.68 41.62 5.10
C ASP A 115 -27.06 40.27 5.55
N LEU A 116 -27.82 39.19 5.38
CA LEU A 116 -27.41 37.84 5.77
C LEU A 116 -26.19 37.33 4.98
N PRO A 117 -26.07 37.51 3.65
CA PRO A 117 -24.85 37.15 2.91
C PRO A 117 -23.57 37.81 3.44
N GLN A 118 -23.59 39.10 3.77
CA GLN A 118 -22.43 39.80 4.35
C GLN A 118 -22.04 39.26 5.73
N MET A 119 -23.02 38.92 6.58
CA MET A 119 -22.74 38.25 7.86
C MET A 119 -21.98 36.94 7.65
N ILE A 120 -22.41 36.13 6.67
CA ILE A 120 -21.80 34.84 6.38
C ILE A 120 -20.40 35.01 5.78
N GLU A 121 -20.19 36.00 4.90
CA GLU A 121 -18.88 36.29 4.29
C GLU A 121 -17.80 36.53 5.33
N HIS A 122 -18.13 37.29 6.39
CA HIS A 122 -17.20 37.58 7.48
C HIS A 122 -16.87 36.35 8.36
N MET A 123 -17.71 35.32 8.34
CA MET A 123 -17.51 34.09 9.12
C MET A 123 -16.92 32.93 8.32
N TRP A 124 -17.11 32.90 7.00
CA TRP A 124 -16.84 31.74 6.15
C TRP A 124 -15.37 31.28 6.18
N ASN A 125 -14.41 32.22 6.24
CA ASN A 125 -12.96 31.94 6.22
C ASN A 125 -12.31 31.87 7.61
N THR A 126 -13.08 31.68 8.68
CA THR A 126 -12.57 31.68 10.06
C THR A 126 -12.66 30.30 10.72
N THR A 127 -11.95 30.11 11.84
CA THR A 127 -11.90 28.81 12.52
C THR A 127 -13.25 28.46 13.16
N GLU A 128 -13.62 27.17 13.18
CA GLU A 128 -14.88 26.69 13.79
C GLU A 128 -15.04 27.16 15.24
N LYS A 129 -13.93 27.22 16.00
CA LYS A 129 -13.91 27.72 17.38
C LYS A 129 -14.32 29.20 17.47
N SER A 130 -13.93 30.03 16.51
CA SER A 130 -14.17 31.48 16.51
C SER A 130 -15.57 31.88 16.02
N ASN A 131 -16.20 31.06 15.16
CA ASN A 131 -17.50 31.38 14.55
C ASN A 131 -18.67 30.49 15.02
N CYS A 132 -18.44 29.48 15.87
CA CYS A 132 -19.47 28.49 16.26
C CYS A 132 -20.78 29.13 16.75
N PHE A 133 -20.71 30.07 17.70
CA PHE A 133 -21.90 30.70 18.28
C PHE A 133 -22.69 31.53 17.27
N MET A 134 -21.98 32.20 16.36
CA MET A 134 -22.61 33.07 15.37
C MET A 134 -23.19 32.25 14.23
N ARG A 135 -22.48 31.21 13.78
CA ARG A 135 -22.99 30.21 12.83
C ARG A 135 -24.22 29.50 13.39
N ALA A 136 -24.23 29.14 14.68
CA ALA A 136 -25.38 28.56 15.37
C ALA A 136 -26.60 29.50 15.37
N PHE A 137 -26.39 30.80 15.51
CA PHE A 137 -27.46 31.80 15.49
C PHE A 137 -28.05 32.02 14.08
N VAL A 138 -27.20 32.15 13.05
CA VAL A 138 -27.66 32.40 11.68
C VAL A 138 -28.14 31.15 10.95
N ALA A 139 -27.85 29.94 11.46
CA ALA A 139 -28.16 28.68 10.78
C ALA A 139 -29.66 28.50 10.42
N PRO A 140 -30.63 28.74 11.31
CA PRO A 140 -32.05 28.60 10.94
C PRO A 140 -32.50 29.67 9.93
N LEU A 141 -31.97 30.91 10.03
CA LEU A 141 -32.28 31.99 9.09
C LEU A 141 -31.75 31.69 7.69
N SER A 142 -30.53 31.14 7.64
CA SER A 142 -29.89 30.72 6.39
C SER A 142 -30.68 29.61 5.71
N TRP A 143 -31.22 28.65 6.46
CA TRP A 143 -32.09 27.61 5.90
C TRP A 143 -33.42 28.17 5.37
N VAL A 144 -34.07 29.07 6.10
CA VAL A 144 -35.31 29.71 5.64
C VAL A 144 -35.08 30.55 4.38
N ALA A 145 -33.96 31.30 4.31
CA ALA A 145 -33.58 32.05 3.11
C ALA A 145 -33.46 31.13 1.88
N ILE A 146 -32.84 29.96 2.04
CA ILE A 146 -32.70 28.96 0.98
C ILE A 146 -34.08 28.42 0.58
N VAL A 147 -34.93 28.03 1.54
CA VAL A 147 -36.26 27.46 1.24
C VAL A 147 -37.17 28.44 0.49
N GLN A 148 -37.09 29.73 0.80
CA GLN A 148 -37.95 30.75 0.20
C GLN A 148 -37.44 31.23 -1.17
N ASN A 149 -36.14 31.50 -1.31
CA ASN A 149 -35.59 32.24 -2.46
C ASN A 149 -34.35 31.57 -3.09
N ALA A 150 -34.22 30.23 -3.06
CA ALA A 150 -33.04 29.53 -3.59
C ALA A 150 -32.62 29.96 -5.00
N THR A 151 -33.57 30.24 -5.90
CA THR A 151 -33.33 30.62 -7.31
C THR A 151 -32.69 32.01 -7.48
N GLN A 152 -32.73 32.87 -6.46
CA GLN A 152 -32.15 34.21 -6.52
C GLN A 152 -30.64 34.24 -6.24
N PHE A 153 -30.10 33.18 -5.61
CA PHE A 153 -28.69 33.11 -5.24
C PHE A 153 -27.85 32.47 -6.35
N ASN A 154 -26.69 33.03 -6.66
CA ASN A 154 -25.74 32.33 -7.51
C ASN A 154 -25.17 31.08 -6.75
N PRO A 155 -24.52 30.11 -7.44
CA PRO A 155 -24.04 28.89 -6.81
C PRO A 155 -23.07 29.13 -5.64
N GLU A 156 -22.21 30.15 -5.72
CA GLU A 156 -21.26 30.48 -4.65
C GLU A 156 -21.97 31.02 -3.41
N GLN A 157 -22.94 31.92 -3.59
CA GLN A 157 -23.78 32.45 -2.52
C GLN A 157 -24.62 31.36 -1.86
N LEU A 158 -25.19 30.45 -2.66
CA LEU A 158 -25.95 29.31 -2.15
C LEU A 158 -25.06 28.37 -1.32
N ARG A 159 -23.83 28.10 -1.77
CA ARG A 159 -22.85 27.30 -1.03
C ARG A 159 -22.50 27.91 0.33
N LYS A 160 -22.32 29.24 0.39
CA LYS A 160 -22.09 30.00 1.63
C LYS A 160 -23.28 29.89 2.59
N LEU A 161 -24.50 30.03 2.08
CA LEU A 161 -25.73 29.87 2.85
C LEU A 161 -25.93 28.42 3.35
N LEU A 162 -25.64 27.41 2.54
CA LEU A 162 -25.75 26.00 2.91
C LEU A 162 -24.78 25.63 4.04
N TRP A 163 -23.53 26.12 3.98
CA TRP A 163 -22.59 25.99 5.09
C TRP A 163 -23.09 26.65 6.36
N ALA A 164 -23.67 27.86 6.28
CA ALA A 164 -24.21 28.53 7.45
C ALA A 164 -25.39 27.74 8.04
N ALA A 165 -26.24 27.15 7.19
CA ALA A 165 -27.40 26.34 7.57
C ALA A 165 -27.06 24.92 8.07
N LYS A 166 -25.88 24.38 7.77
CA LYS A 166 -25.47 23.00 8.11
C LYS A 166 -25.76 22.58 9.57
N PRO A 167 -25.42 23.35 10.61
CA PRO A 167 -25.65 22.94 12.00
C PRO A 167 -27.14 22.72 12.32
N PHE A 168 -28.03 23.47 11.66
CA PHE A 168 -29.47 23.31 11.81
C PHE A 168 -29.94 21.96 11.24
N LEU A 169 -29.40 21.54 10.10
CA LEU A 169 -29.71 20.24 9.48
C LEU A 169 -29.15 19.06 10.28
N GLU A 170 -27.96 19.20 10.87
CA GLU A 170 -27.34 18.17 11.72
C GLU A 170 -28.15 17.85 12.97
N MET A 171 -28.95 18.80 13.44
CA MET A 171 -29.88 18.62 14.56
C MET A 171 -31.17 17.88 14.18
N SER A 172 -31.39 17.59 12.89
CA SER A 172 -32.58 16.90 12.37
C SER A 172 -33.89 17.57 12.81
N PRO A 173 -34.26 18.72 12.22
CA PRO A 173 -35.47 19.46 12.61
C PRO A 173 -36.74 18.61 12.39
N SER A 174 -37.73 18.77 13.26
CA SER A 174 -38.99 17.99 13.22
C SER A 174 -39.72 18.10 11.87
N THR A 175 -39.63 19.27 11.23
CA THR A 175 -40.23 19.54 9.91
C THR A 175 -39.16 20.13 8.99
N LEU A 176 -38.68 19.33 8.04
CA LEU A 176 -37.71 19.77 7.04
C LEU A 176 -38.43 20.23 5.77
N MET A 177 -38.57 21.55 5.60
CA MET A 177 -39.06 22.13 4.35
C MET A 177 -37.95 22.16 3.30
N LEU A 178 -38.28 21.82 2.05
CA LEU A 178 -37.36 21.81 0.91
C LEU A 178 -37.80 22.86 -0.13
N PRO A 179 -36.87 23.50 -0.85
CA PRO A 179 -37.22 24.55 -1.80
C PRO A 179 -38.15 24.07 -2.93
N PRO A 180 -39.20 24.83 -3.27
CA PRO A 180 -40.18 24.42 -4.27
C PRO A 180 -39.66 24.47 -5.71
N THR A 181 -38.65 25.30 -6.00
CA THR A 181 -38.01 25.41 -7.32
C THR A 181 -36.50 25.54 -7.15
N LEU A 182 -35.73 24.99 -8.10
CA LEU A 182 -34.27 25.01 -8.04
C LEU A 182 -33.64 24.75 -9.41
N ASN A 183 -32.60 25.50 -9.77
CA ASN A 183 -31.86 25.29 -11.01
C ASN A 183 -30.90 24.09 -10.90
N VAL A 184 -30.52 23.48 -12.04
CA VAL A 184 -29.63 22.30 -12.10
C VAL A 184 -28.28 22.53 -11.39
N SER A 185 -27.65 23.69 -11.57
CA SER A 185 -26.37 24.02 -10.93
C SER A 185 -26.48 24.14 -9.40
N GLN A 186 -27.63 24.59 -8.89
CA GLN A 186 -27.92 24.74 -7.48
C GLN A 186 -28.32 23.41 -6.81
N LEU A 187 -28.92 22.50 -7.58
CA LEU A 187 -29.29 21.17 -7.11
C LEU A 187 -28.06 20.38 -6.65
N SER A 188 -26.94 20.49 -7.36
CA SER A 188 -25.68 19.85 -6.97
C SER A 188 -25.18 20.34 -5.60
N GLU A 189 -25.15 21.66 -5.38
CA GLU A 189 -24.70 22.26 -4.10
C GLU A 189 -25.58 21.81 -2.93
N MET A 190 -26.91 21.84 -3.11
CA MET A 190 -27.83 21.43 -2.05
C MET A 190 -27.71 19.94 -1.76
N MET A 191 -27.55 19.12 -2.78
CA MET A 191 -27.39 17.68 -2.61
C MET A 191 -26.06 17.29 -1.99
N GLN A 192 -24.99 18.03 -2.28
CA GLN A 192 -23.72 17.87 -1.57
C GLN A 192 -23.92 18.10 -0.07
N MET A 193 -24.60 19.18 0.33
CA MET A 193 -24.90 19.46 1.72
C MET A 193 -25.75 18.33 2.35
N LEU A 194 -26.85 17.93 1.70
CA LEU A 194 -27.74 16.86 2.20
C LEU A 194 -27.01 15.52 2.36
N ASN A 195 -26.03 15.22 1.50
CA ASN A 195 -25.19 14.02 1.61
C ASN A 195 -24.29 14.04 2.86
N GLU A 196 -23.75 15.20 3.24
CA GLU A 196 -22.92 15.33 4.45
C GLU A 196 -23.73 15.13 5.74
N VAL A 197 -24.98 15.61 5.77
CA VAL A 197 -25.87 15.46 6.93
C VAL A 197 -26.72 14.19 6.90
N PHE A 198 -26.52 13.33 5.89
CA PHE A 198 -27.33 12.13 5.64
C PHE A 198 -27.55 11.28 6.90
N VAL A 199 -26.49 11.07 7.69
CA VAL A 199 -26.53 10.22 8.90
C VAL A 199 -27.43 10.81 9.99
N SER A 200 -27.51 12.14 10.07
CA SER A 200 -28.33 12.85 11.06
C SER A 200 -29.82 12.85 10.71
N LEU A 201 -30.18 12.72 9.42
CA LEU A 201 -31.57 12.76 8.95
C LEU A 201 -32.35 11.48 9.32
N SER A 202 -33.63 11.62 9.64
CA SER A 202 -34.56 10.51 9.88
C SER A 202 -34.92 9.76 8.59
N GLY A 203 -35.41 8.52 8.70
CA GLY A 203 -35.84 7.73 7.54
C GLY A 203 -36.94 8.42 6.72
N GLU A 204 -37.88 9.09 7.39
CA GLU A 204 -38.95 9.84 6.73
C GLU A 204 -38.41 11.07 5.97
N GLN A 205 -37.48 11.82 6.58
CA GLN A 205 -36.83 12.95 5.94
C GLN A 205 -36.04 12.51 4.70
N ARG A 206 -35.29 11.40 4.79
CA ARG A 206 -34.55 10.85 3.64
C ARG A 206 -35.49 10.46 2.50
N ASN A 207 -36.66 9.90 2.81
CA ASN A 207 -37.69 9.58 1.81
C ASN A 207 -38.33 10.83 1.19
N ASN A 208 -38.57 11.87 2.00
CA ASN A 208 -39.07 13.16 1.51
C ASN A 208 -38.07 13.83 0.57
N ILE A 209 -36.79 13.88 0.95
CA ILE A 209 -35.70 14.40 0.12
C ILE A 209 -35.60 13.63 -1.20
N ARG A 210 -35.67 12.30 -1.16
CA ARG A 210 -35.64 11.47 -2.37
C ARG A 210 -36.80 11.80 -3.33
N ARG A 211 -38.03 11.97 -2.83
CA ARG A 211 -39.16 12.42 -3.67
C ARG A 211 -38.88 13.80 -4.26
N TRP A 212 -38.43 14.72 -3.43
CA TRP A 212 -38.10 16.07 -3.85
C TRP A 212 -37.02 16.12 -4.95
N ILE A 213 -35.96 15.30 -4.86
CA ILE A 213 -34.94 15.21 -5.91
C ILE A 213 -35.56 14.72 -7.23
N LYS A 214 -36.40 13.68 -7.17
CA LYS A 214 -37.08 13.14 -8.35
C LYS A 214 -37.90 14.22 -9.06
N ASP A 215 -38.66 14.99 -8.30
CA ASP A 215 -39.48 16.08 -8.83
C ASP A 215 -38.60 17.17 -9.46
N ARG A 216 -37.55 17.63 -8.75
CA ARG A 216 -36.62 18.65 -9.26
C ARG A 216 -35.83 18.22 -10.49
N VAL A 217 -35.40 16.97 -10.56
CA VAL A 217 -34.70 16.43 -11.74
C VAL A 217 -35.64 16.34 -12.94
N THR A 218 -36.89 15.92 -12.71
CA THR A 218 -37.90 15.78 -13.78
C THR A 218 -38.32 17.13 -14.34
N GLU A 219 -38.53 18.14 -13.48
CA GLU A 219 -38.89 19.51 -13.87
C GLU A 219 -37.79 20.21 -14.67
N ASN A 220 -36.52 19.90 -14.40
CA ASN A 220 -35.37 20.48 -15.09
C ASN A 220 -34.94 19.66 -16.33
N ASP A 221 -35.64 18.58 -16.69
CA ASP A 221 -35.29 17.79 -17.88
C ASP A 221 -35.70 18.55 -19.16
N PRO A 222 -34.77 18.77 -20.12
CA PRO A 222 -35.06 19.49 -21.36
C PRO A 222 -36.16 18.85 -22.22
N SER A 223 -36.47 17.56 -22.01
CA SER A 223 -37.55 16.85 -22.70
C SER A 223 -38.96 17.15 -22.16
N CYS A 224 -39.06 17.90 -21.06
CA CYS A 224 -40.31 18.33 -20.46
C CYS A 224 -40.85 19.61 -21.12
N ALA A 225 -41.77 19.49 -22.09
CA ALA A 225 -42.45 20.63 -22.69
C ALA A 225 -43.76 20.95 -21.96
N ILE A 226 -43.89 22.17 -21.42
CA ILE A 226 -45.14 22.67 -20.84
C ILE A 226 -46.09 23.04 -22.00
N ASN A 227 -47.28 22.43 -22.07
CA ASN A 227 -48.30 22.79 -23.05
C ASN A 227 -48.84 24.21 -22.78
N HIS A 228 -48.37 25.20 -23.55
CA HIS A 228 -48.98 26.53 -23.60
C HIS A 228 -50.23 26.51 -24.49
N SER A 229 -51.33 26.02 -23.93
CA SER A 229 -52.67 26.24 -24.51
C SER A 229 -53.65 26.39 -23.36
N LEU A 230 -53.79 27.64 -22.89
CA LEU A 230 -54.97 28.25 -22.23
C LEU A 230 -54.53 29.60 -21.62
N SER A 231 -54.32 30.59 -22.49
CA SER A 231 -54.25 32.00 -22.10
C SER A 231 -55.68 32.56 -22.03
N GLY A 232 -56.13 32.90 -20.82
CA GLY A 232 -57.37 33.64 -20.57
C GLY A 232 -57.37 34.23 -19.16
N VAL A 233 -57.07 35.52 -19.04
CA VAL A 233 -57.05 36.34 -17.81
C VAL A 233 -58.38 37.13 -17.79
N PRO A 234 -59.03 37.46 -16.65
CA PRO A 234 -58.61 38.62 -15.85
C PRO A 234 -58.62 38.47 -14.32
N SER A 235 -57.55 39.01 -13.72
CA SER A 235 -57.43 39.79 -12.48
C SER A 235 -58.64 39.91 -11.54
N SER A 236 -58.52 39.44 -10.30
CA SER A 236 -58.94 40.19 -9.09
C SER A 236 -58.34 39.59 -7.82
N SER A 237 -58.07 40.48 -6.87
CA SER A 237 -57.46 40.28 -5.54
C SER A 237 -58.34 39.46 -4.58
N MET A 238 -57.80 38.37 -4.01
CA MET A 238 -58.31 37.69 -2.80
C MET A 238 -57.14 37.11 -1.99
N PRO A 239 -57.21 37.04 -0.63
CA PRO A 239 -56.14 36.53 0.21
C PRO A 239 -56.15 35.00 0.27
N VAL A 240 -54.99 34.38 0.06
CA VAL A 240 -54.82 32.91 0.04
C VAL A 240 -54.78 32.36 1.47
N GLN A 241 -55.71 31.45 1.78
CA GLN A 241 -55.74 30.65 3.02
C GLN A 241 -54.70 29.50 2.99
N PRO A 242 -54.23 29.01 4.15
CA PRO A 242 -53.18 27.99 4.25
C PRO A 242 -53.76 26.58 4.07
N ALA A 243 -54.12 26.22 2.84
CA ALA A 243 -54.52 24.85 2.50
C ALA A 243 -54.25 24.51 1.03
N MET A 244 -53.07 24.88 0.49
CA MET A 244 -52.57 24.37 -0.80
C MET A 244 -51.05 24.21 -0.75
N LEU A 245 -50.59 23.09 -0.15
CA LEU A 245 -49.16 22.74 -0.04
C LEU A 245 -48.83 21.39 -0.73
N ASN A 246 -49.64 20.97 -1.71
CA ASN A 246 -49.42 19.73 -2.47
C ASN A 246 -49.94 19.83 -3.91
N ALA A 247 -49.66 20.93 -4.60
CA ALA A 247 -49.90 21.01 -6.05
C ALA A 247 -48.57 20.84 -6.79
N SER A 248 -48.23 19.59 -7.15
CA SER A 248 -47.40 19.35 -8.33
C SER A 248 -48.14 19.95 -9.53
N LEU A 249 -47.49 20.80 -10.34
CA LEU A 249 -48.09 21.25 -11.60
C LEU A 249 -48.45 20.00 -12.44
N PRO A 250 -49.70 19.85 -12.92
CA PRO A 250 -50.06 18.73 -13.76
C PRO A 250 -49.55 18.98 -15.18
N GLY A 251 -48.63 18.13 -15.68
CA GLY A 251 -48.33 18.15 -17.12
C GLY A 251 -47.05 17.53 -17.63
N CYS A 252 -46.11 17.06 -16.81
CA CYS A 252 -44.88 16.45 -17.33
C CYS A 252 -44.98 14.91 -17.30
N GLN A 253 -45.11 14.29 -18.48
CA GLN A 253 -44.94 12.85 -18.67
C GLN A 253 -43.56 12.61 -19.31
N PRO A 254 -42.50 12.34 -18.53
CA PRO A 254 -41.18 12.10 -19.09
C PRO A 254 -41.18 10.79 -19.91
N LYS A 255 -40.71 10.86 -21.16
CA LYS A 255 -40.57 9.68 -22.05
C LYS A 255 -39.39 8.77 -21.66
N MET A 256 -38.47 9.28 -20.84
CA MET A 256 -37.27 8.59 -20.34
C MET A 256 -37.32 8.47 -18.81
N PRO A 257 -36.63 7.48 -18.20
CA PRO A 257 -36.48 7.43 -16.75
C PRO A 257 -35.70 8.65 -16.24
N TRP A 258 -36.12 9.19 -15.09
CA TRP A 258 -35.52 10.38 -14.48
C TRP A 258 -34.10 10.14 -13.93
N LEU A 259 -33.72 8.89 -13.72
CA LEU A 259 -32.38 8.51 -13.27
C LEU A 259 -31.39 8.50 -14.45
N LYS A 260 -30.25 9.15 -14.25
CA LYS A 260 -29.09 9.22 -15.17
C LYS A 260 -27.79 9.15 -14.37
N ALA A 261 -26.65 8.90 -15.02
CA ALA A 261 -25.34 8.81 -14.35
C ALA A 261 -25.03 10.06 -13.49
N GLU A 262 -25.27 11.26 -14.01
CA GLU A 262 -25.06 12.51 -13.27
C GLU A 262 -26.02 12.69 -12.10
N VAL A 263 -27.25 12.19 -12.22
CA VAL A 263 -28.22 12.23 -11.11
C VAL A 263 -27.76 11.31 -9.98
N LEU A 264 -27.26 10.11 -10.29
CA LEU A 264 -26.71 9.19 -9.29
C LEU A 264 -25.49 9.79 -8.58
N LYS A 265 -24.61 10.47 -9.32
CA LYS A 265 -23.47 11.20 -8.75
C LYS A 265 -23.92 12.23 -7.70
N VAL A 266 -24.94 13.00 -8.03
CA VAL A 266 -25.52 14.02 -7.14
C VAL A 266 -26.26 13.39 -5.95
N MET A 267 -26.96 12.26 -6.17
CA MET A 267 -27.70 11.55 -5.11
C MET A 267 -26.79 10.97 -4.02
N GLY A 268 -25.59 10.51 -4.36
CA GLY A 268 -24.61 10.01 -3.39
C GLY A 268 -25.19 8.90 -2.47
N ARG A 269 -25.22 9.15 -1.16
CA ARG A 269 -25.73 8.20 -0.15
C ARG A 269 -27.24 7.95 -0.25
N PHE A 270 -28.00 8.85 -0.86
CA PHE A 270 -29.44 8.67 -1.06
C PHE A 270 -29.80 7.60 -2.09
N ILE A 271 -28.83 7.09 -2.86
CA ILE A 271 -29.01 5.93 -3.73
C ILE A 271 -29.53 4.72 -2.95
N SER A 272 -29.17 4.57 -1.67
CA SER A 272 -29.65 3.48 -0.82
C SER A 272 -31.17 3.53 -0.56
N GLN A 273 -31.84 4.65 -0.88
CA GLN A 273 -33.27 4.89 -0.65
C GLN A 273 -34.09 4.91 -1.95
N LEU A 274 -33.46 4.63 -3.10
CA LEU A 274 -34.17 4.53 -4.37
C LEU A 274 -35.21 3.40 -4.33
N PRO A 275 -36.42 3.58 -4.89
CA PRO A 275 -37.36 2.48 -5.03
C PRO A 275 -36.79 1.42 -5.99
N GLU A 276 -36.97 0.14 -5.65
CA GLU A 276 -36.61 -1.00 -6.50
C GLU A 276 -37.11 -0.82 -7.94
N ALA A 277 -38.39 -0.47 -8.12
CA ALA A 277 -38.99 -0.30 -9.44
C ALA A 277 -38.32 0.80 -10.29
N ASP A 278 -37.89 1.90 -9.67
CA ASP A 278 -37.20 2.99 -10.39
C ASP A 278 -35.76 2.57 -10.73
N LEU A 279 -35.07 1.89 -9.80
CA LEU A 279 -33.72 1.39 -9.97
C LEU A 279 -33.63 0.35 -11.10
N CYS A 280 -34.56 -0.60 -11.14
CA CYS A 280 -34.55 -1.66 -12.15
C CYS A 280 -34.99 -1.15 -13.53
N LYS A 281 -35.94 -0.19 -13.59
CA LYS A 281 -36.27 0.50 -14.85
C LYS A 281 -35.07 1.28 -15.40
N PHE A 282 -34.34 1.97 -14.54
CA PHE A 282 -33.12 2.68 -14.93
C PHE A 282 -32.05 1.71 -15.47
N PHE A 283 -31.77 0.63 -14.74
CA PHE A 283 -30.81 -0.39 -15.16
C PHE A 283 -31.15 -1.00 -16.54
N GLN A 284 -32.44 -1.16 -16.85
CA GLN A 284 -32.89 -1.68 -18.14
C GLN A 284 -32.86 -0.64 -19.28
N SER A 285 -32.79 0.65 -18.96
CA SER A 285 -32.91 1.74 -19.93
C SER A 285 -31.60 2.13 -20.63
N PRO A 286 -31.64 2.83 -21.79
CA PRO A 286 -30.43 3.33 -22.47
C PRO A 286 -29.56 4.29 -21.63
N GLU A 287 -30.14 4.92 -20.59
CA GLU A 287 -29.42 5.79 -19.64
C GLU A 287 -28.43 5.03 -18.75
N PHE A 288 -28.49 3.69 -18.76
CA PHE A 288 -27.48 2.79 -18.21
C PHE A 288 -26.70 2.14 -19.38
N PRO A 289 -25.74 2.85 -20.01
CA PRO A 289 -25.01 2.38 -21.18
C PRO A 289 -24.14 1.16 -20.90
N PHE A 290 -23.64 0.54 -21.97
CA PHE A 290 -22.54 -0.43 -21.87
C PHE A 290 -21.31 0.23 -21.24
N SER A 291 -20.64 -0.46 -20.33
CA SER A 291 -19.60 0.13 -19.47
C SER A 291 -20.07 1.33 -18.64
N PHE A 292 -21.16 1.16 -17.88
CA PHE A 292 -21.64 2.20 -16.97
C PHE A 292 -20.55 2.67 -16.00
N SER A 293 -20.31 3.98 -15.95
CA SER A 293 -19.34 4.61 -15.06
C SER A 293 -19.87 5.93 -14.54
N VAL A 294 -19.60 6.21 -13.27
CA VAL A 294 -19.95 7.48 -12.62
C VAL A 294 -18.66 8.09 -12.06
N GLY A 295 -18.11 9.07 -12.77
CA GLY A 295 -16.87 9.73 -12.38
C GLY A 295 -16.98 10.38 -11.00
N GLY A 296 -16.10 9.98 -10.07
CA GLY A 296 -16.04 10.50 -8.70
C GLY A 296 -17.04 9.90 -7.71
N MET A 297 -17.71 8.79 -8.04
CA MET A 297 -18.56 8.07 -7.09
C MET A 297 -17.73 7.45 -5.95
N GLN A 298 -18.17 7.61 -4.70
CA GLN A 298 -17.50 7.00 -3.53
C GLN A 298 -17.63 5.46 -3.56
N THR A 299 -16.57 4.76 -3.16
CA THR A 299 -16.50 3.28 -3.11
C THR A 299 -17.68 2.64 -2.39
N VAL A 300 -18.05 3.16 -1.22
CA VAL A 300 -19.18 2.64 -0.42
C VAL A 300 -20.52 2.80 -1.15
N THR A 301 -20.70 3.90 -1.89
CA THR A 301 -21.88 4.15 -2.69
C THR A 301 -21.96 3.20 -3.89
N ALA A 302 -20.82 2.97 -4.56
CA ALA A 302 -20.72 2.03 -5.67
C ALA A 302 -21.00 0.58 -5.22
N GLN A 303 -20.44 0.16 -4.08
CA GLN A 303 -20.74 -1.12 -3.44
C GLN A 303 -22.23 -1.25 -3.13
N THR A 304 -22.84 -0.22 -2.53
CA THR A 304 -24.27 -0.23 -2.20
C THR A 304 -25.13 -0.35 -3.46
N LEU A 305 -24.82 0.41 -4.52
CA LEU A 305 -25.53 0.35 -5.78
C LEU A 305 -25.40 -1.04 -6.42
N MET A 306 -24.20 -1.61 -6.44
CA MET A 306 -23.95 -2.94 -7.00
C MET A 306 -24.73 -4.03 -6.24
N GLN A 307 -24.72 -3.99 -4.89
CA GLN A 307 -25.48 -4.92 -4.06
C GLN A 307 -26.99 -4.82 -4.29
N ARG A 308 -27.52 -3.60 -4.45
CA ARG A 308 -28.96 -3.39 -4.70
C ARG A 308 -29.37 -3.83 -6.10
N LEU A 309 -28.59 -3.49 -7.13
CA LEU A 309 -28.80 -4.02 -8.49
C LEU A 309 -28.78 -5.56 -8.46
N LYS A 310 -27.87 -6.13 -7.65
CA LYS A 310 -27.78 -7.57 -7.45
C LYS A 310 -29.02 -8.19 -6.85
N GLN A 311 -29.50 -7.65 -5.74
CA GLN A 311 -30.59 -8.25 -4.97
C GLN A 311 -31.97 -7.95 -5.56
N GLU A 312 -32.16 -6.75 -6.11
CA GLU A 312 -33.48 -6.23 -6.46
C GLU A 312 -33.75 -6.32 -7.98
N CYS A 313 -32.71 -6.23 -8.83
CA CYS A 313 -32.89 -6.16 -10.27
C CYS A 313 -32.43 -7.42 -11.03
N PHE A 314 -31.57 -8.26 -10.43
CA PHE A 314 -31.21 -9.56 -11.01
C PHE A 314 -32.16 -10.67 -10.53
N ASN A 315 -33.28 -10.83 -11.22
CA ASN A 315 -34.13 -12.00 -10.99
C ASN A 315 -33.53 -13.27 -11.62
N ALA A 316 -33.48 -14.36 -10.84
CA ALA A 316 -32.84 -15.65 -11.11
C ALA A 316 -33.43 -16.49 -12.27
N LYS A 317 -34.25 -15.90 -13.16
CA LYS A 317 -34.93 -16.69 -14.21
C LYS A 317 -34.73 -16.26 -15.65
N GLN A 318 -34.05 -15.15 -16.02
CA GLN A 318 -33.73 -14.99 -17.45
C GLN A 318 -32.68 -13.97 -17.94
N ASN A 319 -32.14 -13.02 -17.15
CA ASN A 319 -31.36 -11.92 -17.77
C ASN A 319 -29.99 -11.57 -17.17
N PHE A 320 -29.53 -12.24 -16.10
CA PHE A 320 -28.18 -11.98 -15.56
C PHE A 320 -27.05 -12.16 -16.63
N PRO A 321 -27.06 -13.21 -17.47
CA PRO A 321 -25.99 -13.41 -18.45
C PRO A 321 -25.92 -12.37 -19.58
N ASN A 322 -27.06 -11.73 -19.87
CA ASN A 322 -27.19 -10.80 -20.99
C ASN A 322 -26.97 -9.33 -20.58
N GLN A 323 -26.93 -9.03 -19.27
CA GLN A 323 -26.85 -7.65 -18.75
C GLN A 323 -25.52 -7.36 -18.05
N MET A 324 -24.66 -8.36 -17.89
CA MET A 324 -23.34 -8.22 -17.25
C MET A 324 -22.45 -7.21 -17.98
N ASP A 325 -22.50 -7.21 -19.31
CA ASP A 325 -21.74 -6.30 -20.18
C ASP A 325 -22.05 -4.81 -19.93
N ARG A 326 -23.14 -4.51 -19.21
CA ARG A 326 -23.56 -3.14 -18.87
C ARG A 326 -22.95 -2.59 -17.58
N LEU A 327 -22.45 -3.46 -16.69
CA LEU A 327 -22.03 -3.07 -15.33
C LEU A 327 -20.87 -2.09 -15.26
N GLY A 328 -19.96 -2.09 -16.25
CA GLY A 328 -18.83 -1.17 -16.29
C GLY A 328 -18.02 -1.15 -15.00
N TYR A 329 -17.82 0.04 -14.40
CA TYR A 329 -17.05 0.20 -13.17
C TYR A 329 -17.66 -0.51 -11.95
N LEU A 330 -18.97 -0.76 -11.94
CA LEU A 330 -19.64 -1.44 -10.83
C LEU A 330 -19.20 -2.90 -10.71
N VAL A 331 -18.66 -3.49 -11.78
CA VAL A 331 -18.13 -4.85 -11.79
C VAL A 331 -17.01 -5.06 -10.76
N CYS A 332 -16.27 -4.00 -10.43
CA CYS A 332 -15.18 -4.03 -9.45
C CYS A 332 -15.67 -4.34 -8.01
N PHE A 333 -16.98 -4.29 -7.77
CA PHE A 333 -17.61 -4.53 -6.47
C PHE A 333 -18.52 -5.76 -6.46
N TYR A 334 -18.41 -6.63 -7.47
CA TYR A 334 -19.02 -7.95 -7.43
C TYR A 334 -18.37 -8.80 -6.34
N ASP A 335 -19.09 -9.77 -5.75
CA ASP A 335 -18.65 -10.53 -4.57
C ASP A 335 -18.98 -12.04 -4.60
N GLU A 336 -19.59 -12.57 -5.67
CA GLU A 336 -20.04 -13.98 -5.74
C GLU A 336 -19.58 -14.76 -6.99
N PRO A 337 -18.26 -14.97 -7.20
CA PRO A 337 -17.74 -15.65 -8.40
C PRO A 337 -18.16 -17.13 -8.52
N GLN A 338 -18.56 -17.76 -7.41
CA GLN A 338 -18.88 -19.19 -7.35
C GLN A 338 -20.20 -19.58 -8.04
N SER A 339 -21.07 -18.63 -8.41
CA SER A 339 -22.34 -18.91 -9.09
C SER A 339 -22.26 -18.89 -10.63
N LEU A 340 -21.15 -18.42 -11.19
CA LEU A 340 -21.01 -18.14 -12.64
C LEU A 340 -20.64 -19.37 -13.48
N ASN A 341 -21.11 -19.48 -14.72
CA ASN A 341 -20.61 -20.49 -15.67
C ASN A 341 -19.39 -19.97 -16.44
N SER A 342 -18.69 -20.85 -17.18
CA SER A 342 -17.47 -20.50 -17.92
C SER A 342 -17.62 -19.30 -18.86
N THR A 343 -18.74 -19.19 -19.58
CA THR A 343 -19.05 -18.04 -20.46
C THR A 343 -19.15 -16.73 -19.70
N LEU A 344 -19.82 -16.74 -18.54
CA LEU A 344 -19.98 -15.57 -17.69
C LEU A 344 -18.67 -15.16 -17.02
N ILE A 345 -17.86 -16.14 -16.62
CA ILE A 345 -16.54 -15.91 -16.05
C ILE A 345 -15.64 -15.18 -17.06
N LYS A 346 -15.63 -15.61 -18.33
CA LYS A 346 -14.85 -14.96 -19.41
C LYS A 346 -15.26 -13.48 -19.58
N LYS A 347 -16.58 -13.20 -19.61
CA LYS A 347 -17.10 -11.82 -19.70
C LYS A 347 -16.72 -10.98 -18.48
N LEU A 348 -16.87 -11.53 -17.27
CA LEU A 348 -16.52 -10.85 -16.03
C LEU A 348 -15.03 -10.52 -15.94
N LEU A 349 -14.15 -11.48 -16.29
CA LEU A 349 -12.71 -11.27 -16.31
C LEU A 349 -12.30 -10.13 -17.25
N HIS A 350 -12.92 -10.04 -18.43
CA HIS A 350 -12.66 -8.96 -19.38
C HIS A 350 -13.00 -7.58 -18.79
N GLN A 351 -14.15 -7.46 -18.11
CA GLN A 351 -14.56 -6.19 -17.50
C GLN A 351 -13.74 -5.82 -16.25
N LEU A 352 -13.22 -6.81 -15.51
CA LEU A 352 -12.35 -6.58 -14.35
C LEU A 352 -10.97 -6.01 -14.72
N GLY A 353 -10.60 -6.01 -16.00
CA GLY A 353 -9.32 -5.45 -16.46
C GLY A 353 -9.16 -3.95 -16.16
N GLY A 354 -10.27 -3.20 -15.99
CA GLY A 354 -10.26 -1.78 -15.65
C GLY A 354 -10.32 -1.44 -14.15
N CYS A 355 -10.20 -2.43 -13.26
CA CYS A 355 -10.31 -2.23 -11.82
C CYS A 355 -8.94 -2.14 -11.13
N GLU A 356 -8.68 -1.05 -10.40
CA GLU A 356 -7.41 -0.80 -9.68
C GLU A 356 -7.45 -1.20 -8.18
N TYR A 357 -8.54 -1.81 -7.70
CA TYR A 357 -8.74 -2.12 -6.27
C TYR A 357 -8.22 -3.51 -5.89
N SER A 358 -7.51 -3.63 -4.76
CA SER A 358 -6.87 -4.89 -4.29
C SER A 358 -7.82 -6.08 -4.12
N GLY A 359 -9.10 -5.86 -3.81
CA GLY A 359 -10.11 -6.92 -3.72
C GLY A 359 -10.44 -7.59 -5.08
N THR A 360 -10.17 -6.91 -6.20
CA THR A 360 -10.40 -7.47 -7.54
C THR A 360 -9.36 -8.51 -7.96
N ASP A 361 -8.16 -8.50 -7.35
CA ASP A 361 -7.14 -9.50 -7.62
C ASP A 361 -7.57 -10.88 -7.12
N GLU A 362 -8.12 -10.95 -5.90
CA GLU A 362 -8.62 -12.21 -5.33
C GLU A 362 -9.82 -12.74 -6.12
N MET A 363 -10.68 -11.84 -6.61
CA MET A 363 -11.77 -12.20 -7.51
C MET A 363 -11.26 -12.78 -8.84
N ARG A 364 -10.29 -12.12 -9.50
CA ARG A 364 -9.68 -12.64 -10.74
C ARG A 364 -9.07 -14.03 -10.51
N LYS A 365 -8.37 -14.23 -9.39
CA LYS A 365 -7.82 -15.54 -9.00
C LYS A 365 -8.90 -16.62 -8.86
N GLN A 366 -9.98 -16.35 -8.11
CA GLN A 366 -11.06 -17.32 -7.89
C GLN A 366 -11.78 -17.69 -9.19
N LEU A 367 -12.05 -16.70 -10.04
CA LEU A 367 -12.68 -16.88 -11.35
C LEU A 367 -11.84 -17.79 -12.27
N VAL A 368 -10.53 -17.57 -12.31
CA VAL A 368 -9.62 -18.40 -13.12
C VAL A 368 -9.56 -19.82 -12.61
N ARG A 369 -9.40 -20.04 -11.29
CA ARG A 369 -9.37 -21.39 -10.70
C ARG A 369 -10.63 -22.18 -11.07
N LYS A 370 -11.78 -21.52 -11.04
CA LYS A 370 -13.06 -22.13 -11.41
C LYS A 370 -13.14 -22.46 -12.89
N LEU A 371 -12.75 -21.54 -13.77
CA LEU A 371 -12.76 -21.78 -15.22
C LEU A 371 -11.85 -22.95 -15.62
N MET A 372 -10.72 -23.12 -14.93
CA MET A 372 -9.81 -24.25 -15.13
C MET A 372 -10.36 -25.56 -14.58
N SER A 373 -11.13 -25.50 -13.47
CA SER A 373 -11.80 -26.67 -12.89
C SER A 373 -12.92 -27.21 -13.80
N ASP A 374 -13.51 -26.35 -14.64
CA ASP A 374 -14.57 -26.72 -15.59
C ASP A 374 -14.02 -27.39 -16.88
N GLY A 375 -12.70 -27.57 -17.02
CA GLY A 375 -12.07 -28.33 -18.12
C GLY A 375 -11.98 -27.58 -19.46
N GLU A 376 -12.23 -26.28 -19.48
CA GLU A 376 -12.13 -25.44 -20.68
C GLU A 376 -10.66 -25.13 -21.04
N PRO A 377 -10.24 -25.30 -22.29
CA PRO A 377 -8.87 -24.98 -22.70
C PRO A 377 -8.63 -23.46 -22.65
N PRO A 378 -7.49 -23.01 -22.12
CA PRO A 378 -7.22 -21.59 -21.99
C PRO A 378 -6.91 -20.91 -23.33
N THR A 379 -7.40 -19.67 -23.52
CA THR A 379 -7.26 -18.88 -24.76
C THR A 379 -6.31 -17.68 -24.60
N SER A 380 -5.81 -17.13 -25.72
CA SER A 380 -5.00 -15.89 -25.72
C SER A 380 -5.78 -14.66 -25.21
N GLU A 381 -7.08 -14.60 -25.48
CA GLU A 381 -7.99 -13.56 -24.97
C GLU A 381 -8.07 -13.56 -23.43
N MET A 382 -7.99 -14.75 -22.84
CA MET A 382 -7.96 -14.91 -21.38
C MET A 382 -6.67 -14.34 -20.78
N LEU A 383 -5.51 -14.58 -21.41
CA LEU A 383 -4.25 -13.99 -20.97
C LEU A 383 -4.32 -12.46 -21.01
N HIS A 384 -4.72 -11.86 -22.12
CA HIS A 384 -4.86 -10.40 -22.21
C HIS A 384 -5.74 -9.80 -21.13
N SER A 385 -6.80 -10.50 -20.72
CA SER A 385 -7.73 -10.03 -19.67
C SER A 385 -7.16 -10.14 -18.25
N LEU A 386 -6.09 -10.93 -18.03
CA LEU A 386 -5.49 -11.13 -16.72
C LEU A 386 -4.44 -10.09 -16.33
N GLY A 387 -3.81 -9.43 -17.32
CA GLY A 387 -2.79 -8.40 -17.07
C GLY A 387 -1.69 -8.88 -16.12
N SER A 388 -1.36 -8.07 -15.10
CA SER A 388 -0.33 -8.37 -14.08
C SER A 388 -0.72 -9.50 -13.11
N VAL A 389 -1.99 -9.92 -13.06
CA VAL A 389 -2.48 -10.99 -12.16
C VAL A 389 -2.13 -12.39 -12.67
N MET A 390 -1.56 -12.47 -13.88
CA MET A 390 -1.02 -13.71 -14.45
C MET A 390 0.01 -14.41 -13.56
N SER A 391 0.74 -13.67 -12.72
CA SER A 391 1.71 -14.23 -11.75
C SER A 391 1.08 -15.20 -10.73
N VAL A 392 -0.25 -15.23 -10.62
CA VAL A 392 -0.98 -16.16 -9.75
C VAL A 392 -1.38 -17.45 -10.47
N LEU A 393 -1.27 -17.50 -11.79
CA LEU A 393 -1.53 -18.70 -12.58
C LEU A 393 -0.58 -19.80 -12.17
N SER A 394 -1.11 -20.98 -11.91
CA SER A 394 -0.28 -22.07 -11.45
C SER A 394 0.62 -22.61 -12.58
N PRO A 395 1.79 -23.18 -12.25
CA PRO A 395 2.66 -23.90 -13.17
C PRO A 395 1.91 -24.86 -14.11
N SER A 396 0.97 -25.64 -13.58
CA SER A 396 0.19 -26.59 -14.39
C SER A 396 -0.69 -25.88 -15.43
N VAL A 397 -1.34 -24.77 -15.05
CA VAL A 397 -2.14 -23.94 -15.96
C VAL A 397 -1.25 -23.23 -16.98
N LEU A 398 -0.08 -22.75 -16.60
CA LEU A 398 0.88 -22.15 -17.54
C LEU A 398 1.36 -23.18 -18.58
N SER A 399 1.52 -24.43 -18.17
CA SER A 399 1.91 -25.52 -19.06
C SER A 399 0.80 -25.99 -20.02
N SER A 400 -0.45 -25.56 -19.83
CA SER A 400 -1.54 -25.88 -20.77
C SER A 400 -1.69 -24.87 -21.90
N PHE A 401 -1.07 -23.67 -21.81
CA PHE A 401 -1.08 -22.72 -22.91
C PHE A 401 -0.24 -23.20 -24.10
N SER A 402 -0.76 -22.92 -25.31
CA SER A 402 0.00 -23.10 -26.54
C SER A 402 1.03 -21.99 -26.73
N ARG A 403 2.13 -22.29 -27.44
CA ARG A 403 3.13 -21.27 -27.80
C ARG A 403 2.52 -20.06 -28.51
N ASP A 404 1.57 -20.30 -29.41
CA ASP A 404 0.93 -19.22 -30.19
C ASP A 404 0.05 -18.32 -29.30
N ALA A 405 -0.61 -18.88 -28.28
CA ALA A 405 -1.36 -18.11 -27.29
C ALA A 405 -0.44 -17.25 -26.40
N LEU A 406 0.72 -17.77 -26.02
CA LEU A 406 1.73 -17.02 -25.26
C LEU A 406 2.35 -15.90 -26.10
N ASN A 407 2.74 -16.19 -27.35
CA ASN A 407 3.32 -15.19 -28.27
C ASN A 407 2.35 -14.04 -28.57
N SER A 408 1.06 -14.34 -28.79
CA SER A 408 0.04 -13.31 -29.00
C SER A 408 -0.24 -12.45 -27.76
N SER A 409 0.21 -12.88 -26.58
CA SER A 409 0.02 -12.19 -25.29
C SER A 409 1.30 -11.63 -24.69
N MET A 410 2.37 -11.52 -25.49
CA MET A 410 3.73 -11.22 -25.01
C MET A 410 3.86 -9.88 -24.28
N SER A 411 3.13 -8.85 -24.70
CA SER A 411 3.13 -7.53 -24.03
C SER A 411 2.71 -7.63 -22.57
N SER A 412 1.73 -8.47 -22.26
CA SER A 412 1.21 -8.68 -20.90
C SER A 412 2.12 -9.60 -20.08
N LEU A 413 2.72 -10.60 -20.73
CA LEU A 413 3.68 -11.51 -20.10
C LEU A 413 4.93 -10.78 -19.59
N ILE A 414 5.45 -9.80 -20.34
CA ILE A 414 6.67 -9.04 -19.99
C ILE A 414 6.44 -8.11 -18.78
N GLN A 415 5.22 -7.58 -18.61
CA GLN A 415 4.88 -6.69 -17.51
C GLN A 415 4.61 -7.41 -16.18
N THR A 416 4.61 -8.75 -16.20
CA THR A 416 4.26 -9.58 -15.05
C THR A 416 5.50 -10.03 -14.30
N GLU A 417 5.52 -9.89 -12.97
CA GLU A 417 6.55 -10.48 -12.12
C GLU A 417 6.28 -11.97 -11.89
N TRP A 418 7.00 -12.83 -12.60
CA TRP A 418 6.82 -14.28 -12.54
C TRP A 418 7.59 -14.94 -11.41
N LYS A 419 7.01 -15.98 -10.81
CA LYS A 419 7.78 -16.88 -9.92
C LYS A 419 8.76 -17.72 -10.75
N PRO A 420 9.86 -18.19 -10.15
CA PRO A 420 10.90 -18.92 -10.89
C PRO A 420 10.41 -20.15 -11.67
N ALA A 421 9.54 -20.98 -11.08
CA ALA A 421 9.04 -22.17 -11.77
C ALA A 421 8.06 -21.83 -12.91
N GLN A 422 7.21 -20.83 -12.69
CA GLN A 422 6.30 -20.30 -13.71
C GLN A 422 7.08 -19.75 -14.91
N ALA A 423 8.11 -18.93 -14.66
CA ALA A 423 8.97 -18.38 -15.69
C ALA A 423 9.70 -19.48 -16.48
N LYS A 424 10.20 -20.52 -15.80
CA LYS A 424 10.80 -21.69 -16.46
C LYS A 424 9.83 -22.43 -17.38
N ILE A 425 8.58 -22.61 -16.95
CA ILE A 425 7.55 -23.26 -17.78
C ILE A 425 7.24 -22.41 -19.00
N LEU A 426 7.08 -21.09 -18.83
CA LEU A 426 6.86 -20.17 -19.94
C LEU A 426 8.01 -20.23 -20.94
N VAL A 427 9.25 -20.16 -20.49
CA VAL A 427 10.44 -20.31 -21.33
C VAL A 427 10.45 -21.66 -22.05
N GLN A 428 10.14 -22.75 -21.35
CA GLN A 428 10.04 -24.08 -21.96
C GLN A 428 8.97 -24.13 -23.06
N LYS A 429 7.80 -23.52 -22.83
CA LYS A 429 6.71 -23.44 -23.80
C LYS A 429 7.04 -22.58 -25.01
N LEU A 430 7.69 -21.43 -24.80
CA LEU A 430 8.19 -20.60 -25.88
C LEU A 430 9.22 -21.35 -26.76
N LEU A 431 9.97 -22.29 -26.17
CA LEU A 431 10.99 -23.08 -26.84
C LEU A 431 10.53 -24.46 -27.33
N GLU A 432 9.26 -24.87 -27.15
CA GLU A 432 8.77 -26.25 -27.39
C GLU A 432 9.04 -26.80 -28.80
N LYS A 433 8.94 -25.96 -29.84
CA LYS A 433 9.21 -26.37 -31.24
C LYS A 433 10.69 -26.33 -31.63
N MET A 434 11.58 -25.87 -30.73
CA MET A 434 12.95 -25.47 -31.09
C MET A 434 14.04 -26.13 -30.23
N ARG A 435 13.68 -27.04 -29.30
CA ARG A 435 14.61 -27.69 -28.37
C ARG A 435 15.83 -28.38 -29.02
N ALA A 436 15.76 -28.69 -30.31
CA ALA A 436 16.86 -29.29 -31.08
C ALA A 436 17.79 -28.27 -31.77
N ASP A 437 17.33 -27.04 -32.07
CA ASP A 437 18.01 -26.08 -32.97
C ASP A 437 18.25 -24.68 -32.36
N VAL A 438 18.24 -24.54 -31.02
CA VAL A 438 18.44 -23.25 -30.36
C VAL A 438 19.85 -22.70 -30.64
N ASN A 439 19.94 -21.52 -31.29
CA ASN A 439 21.18 -20.79 -31.52
C ASN A 439 21.11 -19.35 -30.94
N ALA A 440 22.26 -18.67 -30.87
CA ALA A 440 22.40 -17.33 -30.32
C ALA A 440 21.39 -16.33 -30.92
N SER A 441 21.27 -16.26 -32.24
CA SER A 441 20.39 -15.30 -32.93
C SER A 441 18.90 -15.52 -32.62
N HIS A 442 18.48 -16.78 -32.46
CA HIS A 442 17.10 -17.12 -32.13
C HIS A 442 16.79 -16.84 -30.66
N LEU A 443 17.71 -17.18 -29.75
CA LEU A 443 17.55 -16.90 -28.33
C LEU A 443 17.35 -15.40 -28.09
N MET A 444 18.15 -14.56 -28.75
CA MET A 444 18.11 -13.10 -28.58
C MET A 444 16.85 -12.44 -29.15
N LYS A 445 16.17 -13.10 -30.10
CA LYS A 445 14.99 -12.56 -30.78
C LYS A 445 13.66 -13.07 -30.19
N GLU A 446 13.62 -14.33 -29.77
CA GLU A 446 12.37 -15.00 -29.36
C GLU A 446 12.13 -14.92 -27.84
N ILE A 447 13.17 -14.74 -27.02
CA ILE A 447 13.04 -14.66 -25.56
C ILE A 447 13.16 -13.20 -25.11
N PRO A 448 12.09 -12.59 -24.58
CA PRO A 448 12.15 -11.27 -23.98
C PRO A 448 13.08 -11.23 -22.78
N ASP A 449 13.61 -10.05 -22.49
CA ASP A 449 14.61 -9.87 -21.44
C ASP A 449 14.13 -10.34 -20.06
N ALA A 450 12.86 -10.08 -19.74
CA ALA A 450 12.21 -10.49 -18.50
C ALA A 450 12.32 -12.00 -18.18
N PHE A 451 12.54 -12.84 -19.20
CA PHE A 451 12.62 -14.29 -19.05
C PHE A 451 14.04 -14.85 -19.17
N ILE A 452 15.04 -14.02 -19.50
CA ILE A 452 16.41 -14.46 -19.74
C ILE A 452 17.00 -15.13 -18.51
N SER A 453 16.79 -14.55 -17.33
CA SER A 453 17.24 -15.08 -16.04
C SER A 453 16.74 -16.49 -15.71
N SER A 454 15.67 -16.95 -16.37
CA SER A 454 15.04 -18.27 -16.18
C SER A 454 15.57 -19.35 -17.14
N LEU A 455 16.41 -19.00 -18.12
CA LEU A 455 17.04 -19.95 -19.02
C LEU A 455 18.00 -20.87 -18.26
N SER A 456 17.90 -22.18 -18.52
CA SER A 456 18.87 -23.14 -17.98
C SER A 456 20.24 -22.97 -18.63
N LEU A 457 21.30 -23.30 -17.89
CA LEU A 457 22.66 -23.31 -18.44
C LEU A 457 22.79 -24.30 -19.62
N SER A 458 22.01 -25.38 -19.63
CA SER A 458 21.98 -26.34 -20.75
C SER A 458 21.43 -25.72 -22.05
N ILE A 459 20.44 -24.81 -21.95
CA ILE A 459 19.94 -24.06 -23.11
C ILE A 459 20.99 -23.03 -23.57
N LEU A 460 21.63 -22.33 -22.63
CA LEU A 460 22.68 -21.36 -22.95
C LEU A 460 23.91 -22.02 -23.56
N ASP A 461 24.25 -23.25 -23.13
CA ASP A 461 25.35 -24.00 -23.71
C ASP A 461 25.09 -24.31 -25.18
N LYS A 462 23.89 -24.83 -25.49
CA LYS A 462 23.42 -25.13 -26.85
C LYS A 462 23.32 -23.88 -27.72
N ALA A 463 22.88 -22.75 -27.16
CA ALA A 463 22.78 -21.48 -27.88
C ALA A 463 24.15 -20.97 -28.39
N ASN A 464 25.24 -21.44 -27.79
CA ASN A 464 26.63 -21.15 -28.19
C ASN A 464 26.96 -19.64 -28.29
N LEU A 465 26.59 -18.89 -27.24
CA LEU A 465 26.97 -17.48 -27.10
C LEU A 465 28.48 -17.34 -26.90
N ASN A 466 29.14 -16.63 -27.81
CA ASN A 466 30.60 -16.61 -27.94
C ASN A 466 31.21 -15.21 -28.11
N SER A 467 30.41 -14.14 -28.12
CA SER A 467 30.87 -12.74 -28.11
C SER A 467 30.19 -11.93 -27.00
N LEU A 468 30.92 -10.97 -26.42
CA LEU A 468 30.41 -10.05 -25.41
C LEU A 468 29.26 -9.20 -25.95
N ASP A 469 29.29 -8.84 -27.24
CA ASP A 469 28.23 -8.04 -27.90
C ASP A 469 26.88 -8.78 -27.92
N GLN A 470 26.89 -10.10 -27.85
CA GLN A 470 25.66 -10.91 -27.79
C GLN A 470 25.02 -10.89 -26.39
N LEU A 471 25.73 -10.42 -25.37
CA LEU A 471 25.25 -10.37 -23.99
C LEU A 471 24.65 -9.01 -23.63
N ASP A 472 24.87 -7.99 -24.46
CA ASP A 472 24.54 -6.61 -24.14
C ASP A 472 23.03 -6.36 -24.03
N GLY A 473 22.66 -5.48 -23.10
CA GLY A 473 21.27 -5.08 -22.85
C GLY A 473 20.33 -6.23 -22.45
N ARG A 474 20.82 -7.21 -21.66
CA ARG A 474 20.01 -8.32 -21.13
C ARG A 474 20.22 -8.59 -19.62
N SER A 475 19.14 -8.96 -18.94
CA SER A 475 19.01 -9.26 -17.51
C SER A 475 19.47 -10.70 -17.17
N TRP A 476 20.76 -10.97 -17.36
CA TRP A 476 21.35 -12.25 -16.98
C TRP A 476 21.37 -12.44 -15.46
N SER A 477 21.04 -13.64 -14.99
CA SER A 477 21.28 -13.97 -13.59
C SER A 477 22.78 -13.99 -13.28
N SER A 478 23.15 -13.83 -12.00
CA SER A 478 24.56 -13.91 -11.59
C SER A 478 25.23 -15.20 -12.08
N THR A 479 24.54 -16.33 -11.95
CA THR A 479 25.00 -17.63 -12.41
C THR A 479 25.20 -17.69 -13.94
N GLN A 480 24.24 -17.16 -14.71
CA GLN A 480 24.34 -17.12 -16.17
C GLN A 480 25.47 -16.19 -16.62
N SER A 481 25.61 -15.03 -15.98
CA SER A 481 26.66 -14.05 -16.26
C SER A 481 28.04 -14.67 -16.07
N VAL A 482 28.25 -15.35 -14.94
CA VAL A 482 29.52 -16.06 -14.66
C VAL A 482 29.79 -17.16 -15.67
N TYR A 483 28.78 -17.98 -15.98
CA TYR A 483 28.90 -19.04 -16.97
C TYR A 483 29.26 -18.51 -18.37
N LEU A 484 28.56 -17.48 -18.84
CA LEU A 484 28.73 -16.88 -20.16
C LEU A 484 30.07 -16.12 -20.27
N LEU A 485 30.45 -15.36 -19.24
CA LEU A 485 31.74 -14.68 -19.19
C LEU A 485 32.89 -15.70 -19.23
N LYS A 486 32.78 -16.81 -18.51
CA LYS A 486 33.78 -17.89 -18.57
C LYS A 486 33.86 -18.52 -19.95
N LYS A 487 32.71 -18.73 -20.61
CA LYS A 487 32.63 -19.29 -21.96
C LYS A 487 33.25 -18.35 -23.02
N ILE A 488 33.08 -17.04 -22.88
CA ILE A 488 33.57 -16.03 -23.84
C ILE A 488 35.02 -15.64 -23.58
N VAL A 489 35.40 -15.40 -22.32
CA VAL A 489 36.71 -14.83 -21.94
C VAL A 489 37.73 -15.90 -21.56
N GLY A 490 37.30 -17.14 -21.30
CA GLY A 490 38.15 -18.21 -20.80
C GLY A 490 38.59 -17.99 -19.35
N ASN A 491 39.49 -18.85 -18.84
CA ASN A 491 39.95 -18.88 -17.43
C ASN A 491 40.77 -17.63 -16.96
N GLY A 492 40.74 -16.51 -17.69
CA GLY A 492 41.62 -15.37 -17.50
C GLY A 492 41.17 -14.31 -16.47
N LEU A 493 39.91 -14.30 -16.05
CA LEU A 493 39.39 -13.29 -15.11
C LEU A 493 39.43 -13.81 -13.67
N LYS A 494 40.37 -13.27 -12.87
CA LYS A 494 40.39 -13.44 -11.42
C LYS A 494 39.54 -12.32 -10.79
N PRO A 495 38.46 -12.64 -10.04
CA PRO A 495 37.54 -11.65 -9.45
C PRO A 495 38.13 -10.69 -8.40
N GLU A 496 39.45 -10.67 -8.19
CA GLU A 496 40.13 -9.98 -7.09
C GLU A 496 40.44 -8.49 -7.34
N GLN A 497 39.73 -7.81 -8.26
CA GLN A 497 40.11 -6.47 -8.76
C GLN A 497 39.17 -5.31 -8.41
N ILE A 498 38.78 -5.18 -7.14
CA ILE A 498 38.62 -3.85 -6.53
C ILE A 498 39.49 -3.80 -5.28
N ARG A 499 40.80 -3.56 -5.46
CA ARG A 499 41.72 -3.39 -4.33
C ARG A 499 41.62 -1.98 -3.78
N VAL A 500 41.52 -1.85 -2.45
CA VAL A 500 41.65 -0.60 -1.67
C VAL A 500 42.83 0.28 -2.14
N GLN A 501 43.94 -0.35 -2.53
CA GLN A 501 45.16 0.29 -3.02
C GLN A 501 44.93 1.12 -4.31
N VAL A 502 44.00 0.70 -5.17
CA VAL A 502 43.68 1.43 -6.42
C VAL A 502 42.90 2.71 -6.11
N ILE A 503 41.97 2.66 -5.15
CA ILE A 503 41.18 3.82 -4.71
C ILE A 503 42.10 4.87 -4.06
N GLN A 504 43.05 4.42 -3.24
CA GLN A 504 44.05 5.28 -2.60
C GLN A 504 45.00 5.94 -3.60
N GLY A 505 45.38 5.23 -4.66
CA GLY A 505 46.32 5.70 -5.69
C GLY A 505 45.75 6.68 -6.72
N LEU A 506 44.46 7.00 -6.68
CA LEU A 506 43.84 7.91 -7.65
C LEU A 506 44.43 9.34 -7.56
N PRO A 507 44.95 9.94 -8.65
CA PRO A 507 45.46 11.31 -8.62
C PRO A 507 44.36 12.36 -8.43
N ALA A 508 44.70 13.50 -7.83
CA ALA A 508 43.74 14.59 -7.56
C ALA A 508 43.12 15.18 -8.83
N SER A 509 43.80 15.08 -9.98
CA SER A 509 43.28 15.52 -11.28
C SER A 509 42.01 14.79 -11.73
N LEU A 510 41.76 13.58 -11.20
CA LEU A 510 40.57 12.80 -11.52
C LEU A 510 39.40 13.05 -10.56
N CYS A 511 39.54 13.95 -9.58
CA CYS A 511 38.50 14.19 -8.57
C CYS A 511 37.15 14.63 -9.13
N PRO A 512 37.04 15.54 -10.13
CA PRO A 512 35.75 15.90 -10.72
C PRO A 512 35.04 14.69 -11.35
N TYR A 513 35.78 13.88 -12.12
CA TYR A 513 35.27 12.68 -12.76
C TYR A 513 34.90 11.60 -11.72
N PHE A 514 35.72 11.43 -10.69
CA PHE A 514 35.44 10.51 -9.59
C PHE A 514 34.15 10.88 -8.86
N LEU A 515 33.96 12.16 -8.52
CA LEU A 515 32.75 12.65 -7.85
C LEU A 515 31.50 12.49 -8.74
N GLU A 516 31.61 12.75 -10.04
CA GLU A 516 30.52 12.52 -11.00
C GLU A 516 30.10 11.03 -11.06
N LYS A 517 31.07 10.11 -11.04
CA LYS A 517 30.77 8.67 -11.10
C LYS A 517 30.29 8.12 -9.77
N ILE A 518 30.87 8.55 -8.65
CA ILE A 518 30.45 8.08 -7.34
C ILE A 518 29.05 8.56 -6.98
N SER A 519 28.65 9.76 -7.46
CA SER A 519 27.30 10.28 -7.22
C SER A 519 26.20 9.40 -7.83
N GLN A 520 26.56 8.62 -8.85
CA GLN A 520 25.67 7.70 -9.55
C GLN A 520 25.86 6.25 -9.06
N ALA A 521 26.86 5.94 -8.23
CA ALA A 521 27.17 4.56 -7.89
C ALA A 521 26.05 3.88 -7.09
N ASN A 522 25.88 2.57 -7.28
CA ASN A 522 25.06 1.74 -6.41
C ASN A 522 25.96 0.94 -5.46
N LEU A 523 25.97 1.28 -4.17
CA LEU A 523 26.77 0.59 -3.18
C LEU A 523 26.12 -0.70 -2.65
N SER A 524 24.89 -1.03 -3.05
CA SER A 524 24.18 -2.21 -2.55
C SER A 524 24.82 -3.55 -2.92
N SER A 525 25.70 -3.56 -3.93
CA SER A 525 26.51 -4.72 -4.32
C SER A 525 27.73 -4.93 -3.43
N LEU A 526 28.09 -3.96 -2.59
CA LEU A 526 29.16 -4.07 -1.61
C LEU A 526 28.58 -4.39 -0.22
N PRO A 527 29.19 -5.29 0.55
CA PRO A 527 28.85 -5.46 1.96
C PRO A 527 28.89 -4.13 2.70
N ASN A 528 27.98 -3.95 3.65
CA ASN A 528 27.86 -2.74 4.44
C ASN A 528 29.11 -2.42 5.28
N SER A 529 29.88 -3.44 5.64
CA SER A 529 31.16 -3.36 6.36
C SER A 529 32.39 -3.31 5.44
N ALA A 530 32.21 -3.35 4.11
CA ALA A 530 33.31 -3.55 3.17
C ALA A 530 34.34 -2.40 3.23
N PRO A 531 35.65 -2.68 3.38
CA PRO A 531 36.69 -1.66 3.40
C PRO A 531 36.69 -0.69 2.20
N PRO A 532 36.38 -1.12 0.96
CA PRO A 532 36.24 -0.20 -0.17
C PRO A 532 35.25 0.95 0.08
N ARG A 533 34.14 0.75 0.81
CA ARG A 533 33.18 1.82 1.10
C ARG A 533 33.80 2.93 1.95
N GLN A 534 34.60 2.57 2.95
CA GLN A 534 35.31 3.54 3.78
C GLN A 534 36.35 4.33 2.99
N GLU A 535 37.05 3.67 2.06
CA GLU A 535 38.06 4.32 1.24
C GLU A 535 37.45 5.20 0.14
N LEU A 536 36.33 4.79 -0.45
CA LEU A 536 35.54 5.62 -1.37
C LEU A 536 35.06 6.90 -0.68
N LYS A 537 34.53 6.77 0.55
CA LYS A 537 34.15 7.92 1.38
C LYS A 537 35.32 8.87 1.63
N LYS A 538 36.45 8.34 2.13
CA LYS A 538 37.65 9.16 2.39
C LYS A 538 38.13 9.86 1.12
N LYS A 539 38.13 9.15 -0.01
CA LYS A 539 38.55 9.72 -1.30
C LYS A 539 37.62 10.83 -1.77
N ALA A 540 36.30 10.64 -1.64
CA ALA A 540 35.31 11.65 -2.01
C ALA A 540 35.46 12.92 -1.17
N LEU A 541 35.62 12.78 0.15
CA LEU A 541 35.85 13.92 1.05
C LEU A 541 37.16 14.65 0.72
N ASN A 542 38.24 13.93 0.44
CA ASN A 542 39.50 14.54 0.00
C ASN A 542 39.36 15.24 -1.36
N CYS A 543 38.57 14.69 -2.28
CA CYS A 543 38.30 15.29 -3.59
C CYS A 543 37.46 16.56 -3.51
N LEU A 544 36.56 16.66 -2.51
CA LEU A 544 35.86 17.91 -2.23
C LEU A 544 36.83 19.00 -1.72
N GLY A 545 37.83 18.62 -0.93
CA GLY A 545 38.85 19.54 -0.40
C GLY A 545 38.30 20.68 0.47
N LYS A 546 37.07 20.52 0.98
CA LYS A 546 36.30 21.53 1.72
C LYS A 546 36.06 21.08 3.16
N ASN A 547 36.09 22.04 4.09
CA ASN A 547 35.62 21.82 5.46
C ASN A 547 34.09 21.87 5.51
N ALA A 548 33.47 21.20 6.48
CA ALA A 548 32.00 21.11 6.63
C ALA A 548 31.29 22.48 6.51
N SER A 549 31.85 23.54 7.10
CA SER A 549 31.29 24.89 7.07
C SER A 549 31.29 25.57 5.69
N THR A 550 32.03 25.03 4.72
CA THR A 550 32.20 25.58 3.36
C THR A 550 31.54 24.73 2.27
N VAL A 551 30.97 23.58 2.65
CA VAL A 551 30.27 22.66 1.75
C VAL A 551 28.94 23.27 1.31
N SER A 552 28.60 23.14 0.03
CA SER A 552 27.34 23.58 -0.58
C SER A 552 26.38 22.40 -0.81
N ALA A 553 25.13 22.70 -1.17
CA ALA A 553 24.15 21.67 -1.53
C ALA A 553 24.62 20.80 -2.72
N ALA A 554 25.25 21.41 -3.73
CA ALA A 554 25.77 20.69 -4.90
C ALA A 554 26.90 19.72 -4.53
N ASP A 555 27.74 20.09 -3.55
CA ASP A 555 28.79 19.22 -3.05
C ASP A 555 28.18 17.98 -2.36
N ILE A 556 27.10 18.14 -1.58
CA ILE A 556 26.37 17.00 -0.97
C ILE A 556 25.80 16.08 -2.05
N SER A 557 25.19 16.64 -3.11
CA SER A 557 24.69 15.84 -4.24
C SER A 557 25.80 15.06 -4.95
N SER A 558 27.01 15.63 -5.06
CA SER A 558 28.16 14.97 -5.69
C SER A 558 28.71 13.77 -4.89
N LEU A 559 28.37 13.65 -3.61
CA LEU A 559 28.72 12.48 -2.80
C LEU A 559 27.79 11.29 -3.07
N GLY A 560 26.59 11.53 -3.61
CA GLY A 560 25.54 10.55 -3.86
C GLY A 560 25.33 9.56 -2.71
N PRO A 561 25.49 8.23 -2.92
CA PRO A 561 25.23 7.22 -1.91
C PRO A 561 26.19 7.29 -0.70
N LEU A 562 27.34 7.96 -0.82
CA LEU A 562 28.29 8.09 0.29
C LEU A 562 27.79 9.00 1.41
N VAL A 563 26.77 9.83 1.15
CA VAL A 563 26.10 10.65 2.17
C VAL A 563 25.62 9.79 3.34
N CYS A 564 25.21 8.55 3.07
CA CYS A 564 24.72 7.58 4.04
C CYS A 564 25.74 7.12 5.07
N GLU A 565 27.04 7.32 4.79
CA GLU A 565 28.16 6.84 5.62
C GLU A 565 29.02 7.98 6.18
N LEU A 566 28.56 9.23 6.03
CA LEU A 566 29.21 10.40 6.60
C LEU A 566 29.18 10.37 8.13
N ASP A 567 30.21 10.97 8.72
CA ASP A 567 30.31 11.06 10.17
C ASP A 567 29.26 12.05 10.71
N PRO A 568 28.41 11.65 11.68
CA PRO A 568 27.40 12.53 12.24
C PRO A 568 27.96 13.83 12.85
N SER A 569 29.19 13.81 13.38
CA SER A 569 29.86 15.01 13.90
C SER A 569 30.28 16.00 12.81
N TRP A 570 30.58 15.48 11.62
CA TRP A 570 30.85 16.31 10.45
C TRP A 570 29.56 16.92 9.91
N ILE A 571 28.47 16.14 9.88
CA ILE A 571 27.14 16.60 9.44
C ILE A 571 26.62 17.71 10.36
N SER A 572 26.77 17.58 11.67
CA SER A 572 26.32 18.61 12.63
C SER A 572 27.06 19.95 12.48
N SER A 573 28.20 19.97 11.78
CA SER A 573 29.01 21.16 11.51
C SER A 573 28.62 21.88 10.20
N LEU A 574 27.61 21.39 9.47
CA LEU A 574 27.11 21.99 8.23
C LEU A 574 26.27 23.24 8.50
N LYS A 575 26.21 24.16 7.52
CA LYS A 575 25.28 25.30 7.55
C LYS A 575 23.82 24.81 7.54
N PRO A 576 22.86 25.53 8.17
CA PRO A 576 21.47 25.08 8.30
C PRO A 576 20.79 24.68 6.98
N ASP A 577 20.98 25.46 5.90
CA ASP A 577 20.36 25.17 4.59
C ASP A 577 20.91 23.87 3.98
N VAL A 578 22.21 23.62 4.13
CA VAL A 578 22.90 22.43 3.62
C VAL A 578 22.59 21.21 4.51
N LEU A 579 22.43 21.43 5.81
CA LEU A 579 22.07 20.40 6.78
C LEU A 579 20.68 19.82 6.48
N ASN A 580 19.68 20.65 6.18
CA ASN A 580 18.34 20.19 5.82
C ASN A 580 18.36 19.31 4.55
N ILE A 581 19.11 19.72 3.52
CA ILE A 581 19.29 18.94 2.28
C ILE A 581 20.02 17.62 2.57
N THR A 582 21.01 17.64 3.47
CA THR A 582 21.74 16.42 3.88
C THR A 582 20.81 15.44 4.60
N VAL A 583 19.91 15.93 5.47
CA VAL A 583 18.88 15.10 6.13
C VAL A 583 17.93 14.48 5.10
N GLN A 584 17.48 15.24 4.10
CA GLN A 584 16.65 14.72 3.02
C GLN A 584 17.37 13.64 2.19
N ALA A 585 18.66 13.84 1.90
CA ALA A 585 19.48 12.82 1.24
C ALA A 585 19.62 11.56 2.12
N LEU A 586 19.80 11.72 3.43
CA LEU A 586 19.85 10.60 4.38
C LEU A 586 18.55 9.81 4.44
N ALA A 587 17.39 10.44 4.23
CA ALA A 587 16.10 9.74 4.17
C ALA A 587 16.00 8.75 3.00
N SER A 588 16.84 8.91 1.96
CA SER A 588 16.91 7.98 0.83
C SER A 588 17.93 6.84 1.04
N CYS A 589 18.59 6.77 2.19
CA CYS A 589 19.65 5.80 2.45
C CYS A 589 19.13 4.39 2.69
N ARG A 590 19.57 3.45 1.84
CA ARG A 590 19.35 2.01 2.02
C ARG A 590 20.15 1.40 3.17
N TYR A 591 21.27 2.02 3.53
CA TYR A 591 22.12 1.60 4.66
C TYR A 591 22.59 2.81 5.46
N ILE A 592 22.56 2.70 6.79
CA ILE A 592 23.19 3.65 7.73
C ILE A 592 24.02 2.84 8.73
N PRO A 593 25.32 3.17 8.91
CA PRO A 593 26.20 2.48 9.86
C PRO A 593 25.62 2.48 11.28
N ARG A 594 25.65 1.32 11.96
CA ARG A 594 25.13 1.19 13.34
C ARG A 594 25.68 2.25 14.29
N PRO A 595 26.99 2.56 14.32
CA PRO A 595 27.53 3.60 15.20
C PRO A 595 26.98 5.00 14.94
N SER A 596 26.56 5.28 13.70
CA SER A 596 26.04 6.59 13.31
C SER A 596 24.57 6.81 13.71
N ARG A 597 23.80 5.75 13.98
CA ARG A 597 22.34 5.85 14.15
C ARG A 597 21.92 6.68 15.36
N GLY A 598 22.53 6.43 16.52
CA GLY A 598 22.26 7.18 17.75
C GLY A 598 22.60 8.66 17.63
N PRO A 599 23.83 9.03 17.21
CA PRO A 599 24.21 10.42 16.95
C PRO A 599 23.33 11.12 15.91
N LEU A 600 22.95 10.44 14.82
CA LEU A 600 22.02 10.98 13.83
C LEU A 600 20.64 11.24 14.44
N TYR A 601 20.12 10.32 15.27
CA TYR A 601 18.87 10.55 15.97
C TYR A 601 18.92 11.79 16.88
N SER A 602 20.01 11.97 17.64
CA SER A 602 20.22 13.16 18.45
C SER A 602 20.24 14.45 17.60
N LEU A 603 20.88 14.41 16.43
CA LEU A 603 20.89 15.52 15.49
C LEU A 603 19.46 15.86 15.01
N LEU A 604 18.65 14.87 14.65
CA LEU A 604 17.26 15.09 14.23
C LEU A 604 16.41 15.73 15.33
N THR A 605 16.54 15.26 16.58
CA THR A 605 15.80 15.84 17.72
C THR A 605 16.25 17.25 18.07
N ASN A 606 17.51 17.60 17.78
CA ASN A 606 18.00 18.97 17.94
C ASN A 606 17.43 19.91 16.87
N LEU A 607 17.24 19.41 15.64
CA LEU A 607 16.73 20.20 14.52
C LEU A 607 15.21 20.40 14.55
N TYR A 608 14.46 19.34 14.82
CA TYR A 608 12.99 19.35 14.73
C TYR A 608 12.29 19.29 16.10
N GLY A 609 13.06 19.24 17.19
CA GLY A 609 12.53 19.06 18.54
C GLY A 609 12.09 17.62 18.84
N ALA A 610 11.36 17.44 19.94
CA ALA A 610 10.89 16.13 20.38
C ALA A 610 9.89 15.51 19.37
N PRO A 611 9.91 14.17 19.17
CA PRO A 611 9.02 13.50 18.20
C PRO A 611 7.53 13.81 18.37
N SER A 612 7.07 14.03 19.61
CA SER A 612 5.68 14.41 19.90
C SER A 612 5.22 15.69 19.18
N ASN A 613 6.17 16.56 18.83
CA ASN A 613 5.94 17.88 18.25
C ASN A 613 6.09 17.89 16.72
N TRP A 614 6.52 16.79 16.10
CA TRP A 614 6.73 16.74 14.65
C TRP A 614 5.41 16.95 13.87
N SER A 615 5.50 17.73 12.79
CA SER A 615 4.39 17.97 11.84
C SER A 615 4.29 16.84 10.81
N GLU A 616 3.23 16.87 10.00
CA GLU A 616 3.06 15.95 8.87
C GLU A 616 4.23 16.07 7.88
N ASP A 617 4.61 17.29 7.51
CA ASP A 617 5.71 17.55 6.56
C ASP A 617 7.07 17.05 7.07
N VAL A 618 7.36 17.28 8.36
CA VAL A 618 8.60 16.79 8.97
C VAL A 618 8.61 15.26 8.99
N THR A 619 7.50 14.63 9.37
CA THR A 619 7.42 13.17 9.44
C THR A 619 7.56 12.53 8.06
N ASN A 620 6.91 13.10 7.05
CA ASN A 620 6.99 12.63 5.67
C ASN A 620 8.39 12.84 5.07
N SER A 621 9.05 13.96 5.37
CA SER A 621 10.41 14.24 4.86
C SER A 621 11.50 13.40 5.53
N LEU A 622 11.35 13.04 6.81
CA LEU A 622 12.29 12.14 7.49
C LEU A 622 12.20 10.69 6.99
N GLY A 623 11.00 10.25 6.57
CA GLY A 623 10.80 8.94 5.96
C GLY A 623 11.41 7.78 6.80
N PRO A 624 12.30 6.95 6.23
CA PRO A 624 12.95 5.87 6.96
C PRO A 624 13.77 6.30 8.19
N LEU A 625 14.22 7.56 8.28
CA LEU A 625 15.00 8.04 9.44
C LEU A 625 14.21 8.01 10.75
N LEU A 626 12.87 7.95 10.68
CA LEU A 626 12.02 7.71 11.85
C LEU A 626 12.38 6.39 12.57
N LEU A 627 13.02 5.45 11.87
CA LEU A 627 13.42 4.13 12.35
C LEU A 627 14.83 4.11 12.95
N LEU A 628 15.52 5.26 13.05
CA LEU A 628 16.80 5.36 13.75
C LEU A 628 16.67 5.04 15.24
N ASN A 629 15.47 5.23 15.80
CA ASN A 629 15.16 4.93 17.18
C ASN A 629 13.70 4.47 17.32
N ASP A 630 13.51 3.23 17.75
CA ASP A 630 12.18 2.64 17.99
C ASP A 630 11.29 3.51 18.88
N ASN A 631 11.86 4.18 19.88
CA ASN A 631 11.12 5.01 20.83
C ASN A 631 10.56 6.29 20.18
N ALA A 632 11.13 6.73 19.05
CA ALA A 632 10.67 7.91 18.33
C ALA A 632 9.24 7.71 17.81
N LEU A 633 8.97 6.54 17.23
CA LEU A 633 7.65 6.16 16.72
C LEU A 633 6.63 6.06 17.85
N ASP A 634 7.01 5.48 18.99
CA ASP A 634 6.15 5.39 20.16
C ASP A 634 5.78 6.78 20.70
N ALA A 635 6.73 7.71 20.71
CA ALA A 635 6.55 9.09 21.14
C ALA A 635 5.69 9.97 20.20
N LEU A 636 5.42 9.52 18.95
CA LEU A 636 4.50 10.24 18.04
C LEU A 636 3.08 10.25 18.61
N SER A 637 2.55 11.44 18.85
CA SER A 637 1.19 11.62 19.34
C SER A 637 0.15 11.24 18.29
N PHE A 638 -0.99 10.68 18.73
CA PHE A 638 -2.07 10.30 17.82
C PHE A 638 -2.63 11.54 17.10
N LYS A 639 -2.44 11.59 15.77
CA LYS A 639 -2.93 12.65 14.86
C LYS A 639 -3.63 12.00 13.67
N SER A 640 -4.58 12.70 13.05
CA SER A 640 -5.40 12.17 11.94
C SER A 640 -4.59 11.75 10.70
N TRP A 641 -3.51 12.48 10.38
CA TRP A 641 -2.63 12.20 9.24
C TRP A 641 -1.66 11.02 9.50
N LEU A 642 -1.34 10.73 10.76
CA LEU A 642 -0.24 9.82 11.13
C LEU A 642 -0.43 8.39 10.62
N LYS A 643 -1.67 7.87 10.67
CA LYS A 643 -1.99 6.53 10.14
C LYS A 643 -1.61 6.41 8.66
N LYS A 644 -1.93 7.44 7.87
CA LYS A 644 -1.69 7.46 6.43
C LYS A 644 -0.19 7.54 6.14
N SER A 645 0.49 8.55 6.70
CA SER A 645 1.94 8.76 6.51
C SER A 645 2.79 7.53 6.84
N LEU A 646 2.51 6.88 7.98
CA LEU A 646 3.27 5.68 8.37
C LEU A 646 2.93 4.46 7.49
N SER A 647 1.70 4.35 6.99
CA SER A 647 1.32 3.28 6.06
C SER A 647 1.98 3.47 4.69
N ASP A 648 2.10 4.72 4.24
CA ASP A 648 2.81 5.05 3.00
C ASP A 648 4.32 4.78 3.12
N LEU A 649 4.92 5.09 4.27
CA LEU A 649 6.30 4.72 4.59
C LEU A 649 6.52 3.20 4.55
N GLN A 650 5.64 2.42 5.20
CA GLN A 650 5.74 0.96 5.20
C GLN A 650 5.71 0.40 3.77
N ARG A 651 4.76 0.85 2.94
CA ARG A 651 4.63 0.41 1.54
C ARG A 651 5.87 0.72 0.71
N ASN A 652 6.43 1.91 0.86
CA ASN A 652 7.64 2.32 0.15
C ASN A 652 8.84 1.45 0.53
N MET A 653 8.92 1.00 1.79
CA MET A 653 10.00 0.15 2.28
C MET A 653 9.81 -1.33 1.91
N GLU A 654 8.57 -1.85 1.91
CA GLU A 654 8.26 -3.24 1.55
C GLU A 654 8.62 -3.57 0.09
N SER A 655 8.49 -2.60 -0.82
CA SER A 655 8.93 -2.73 -2.22
C SER A 655 10.44 -2.99 -2.39
N GLN A 656 11.25 -2.82 -1.33
CA GLN A 656 12.71 -2.93 -1.37
C GLN A 656 13.27 -4.16 -0.63
N VAL A 657 12.42 -4.98 0.00
CA VAL A 657 12.86 -6.12 0.82
C VAL A 657 12.77 -7.43 0.04
N THR A 658 13.89 -7.86 -0.54
CA THR A 658 14.06 -9.25 -1.00
C THR A 658 14.32 -10.14 0.21
N LEU A 659 13.58 -11.26 0.33
CA LEU A 659 13.72 -12.17 1.47
C LEU A 659 15.05 -12.96 1.38
N LEU A 660 15.71 -13.09 2.55
CA LEU A 660 17.02 -13.73 2.78
C LEU A 660 18.24 -12.94 2.28
N VAL A 661 18.33 -11.67 2.70
CA VAL A 661 19.56 -10.89 2.62
C VAL A 661 20.42 -11.13 3.88
N PRO A 662 21.72 -11.46 3.74
CA PRO A 662 22.65 -11.60 4.86
C PRO A 662 22.75 -10.34 5.73
N GLU A 663 23.19 -10.47 6.98
CA GLU A 663 23.30 -9.33 7.91
C GLU A 663 24.13 -8.18 7.33
N GLU A 664 25.20 -8.49 6.59
CA GLU A 664 26.07 -7.48 5.97
C GLU A 664 25.45 -6.76 4.76
N PHE A 665 24.35 -7.23 4.21
CA PHE A 665 23.64 -6.56 3.10
C PHE A 665 22.25 -6.06 3.51
N ARG A 666 21.83 -6.38 4.74
CA ARG A 666 20.50 -6.03 5.23
C ARG A 666 20.32 -4.52 5.23
N ALA A 667 19.16 -4.07 4.78
CA ALA A 667 18.72 -2.70 4.98
C ALA A 667 18.83 -2.34 6.47
N TRP A 668 19.21 -1.11 6.77
CA TRP A 668 19.55 -0.73 8.14
C TRP A 668 18.33 -0.68 9.07
N ALA A 669 17.15 -0.43 8.49
CA ALA A 669 15.91 -0.16 9.19
C ALA A 669 15.16 -1.45 9.52
N ASP A 670 14.74 -1.58 10.78
CA ASP A 670 13.84 -2.63 11.24
C ASP A 670 12.41 -2.09 11.22
N LEU A 671 11.52 -2.77 10.49
CA LEU A 671 10.11 -2.38 10.37
C LEU A 671 9.29 -2.76 11.62
N SER A 672 9.85 -3.52 12.56
CA SER A 672 9.11 -4.04 13.72
C SER A 672 8.52 -2.92 14.60
N ALA A 673 9.23 -1.81 14.82
CA ALA A 673 8.70 -0.67 15.56
C ALA A 673 7.58 0.05 14.79
N LEU A 674 7.75 0.22 13.47
CA LEU A 674 6.74 0.82 12.59
C LEU A 674 5.46 0.00 12.57
N GLN A 675 5.59 -1.32 12.38
CA GLN A 675 4.47 -2.26 12.38
C GLN A 675 3.75 -2.24 13.73
N ARG A 676 4.47 -2.20 14.87
CA ARG A 676 3.88 -2.05 16.22
C ARG A 676 3.07 -0.76 16.35
N LYS A 677 3.63 0.37 15.91
CA LYS A 677 2.93 1.66 15.97
C LYS A 677 1.69 1.67 15.08
N LEU A 678 1.80 1.17 13.85
CA LEU A 678 0.65 1.06 12.93
C LEU A 678 -0.42 0.12 13.46
N PHE A 679 -0.03 -1.00 14.08
CA PHE A 679 -0.95 -1.91 14.75
C PHE A 679 -1.74 -1.19 15.84
N GLN A 680 -1.06 -0.42 16.71
CA GLN A 680 -1.73 0.42 17.70
C GLN A 680 -2.70 1.42 17.03
N LEU A 681 -2.25 2.18 16.04
CA LEU A 681 -3.08 3.20 15.37
C LEU A 681 -4.32 2.60 14.70
N LYS A 682 -4.18 1.44 14.04
CA LYS A 682 -5.26 0.73 13.34
C LYS A 682 -6.25 0.08 14.30
N THR A 683 -5.83 -0.31 15.50
CA THR A 683 -6.69 -0.97 16.51
C THR A 683 -7.28 -0.03 17.57
N THR A 684 -6.68 1.14 17.81
CA THR A 684 -7.05 2.08 18.90
C THR A 684 -8.44 2.72 18.72
N VAL A 685 -8.88 2.99 17.49
CA VAL A 685 -10.21 3.58 17.21
C VAL A 685 -11.34 2.75 17.85
N THR A 686 -11.13 1.44 17.96
CA THR A 686 -12.04 0.48 18.59
C THR A 686 -11.84 0.31 20.10
N GLN A 687 -10.62 0.45 20.62
CA GLN A 687 -10.33 0.34 22.05
C GLN A 687 -10.99 1.45 22.87
N GLN A 688 -11.08 2.68 22.34
CA GLN A 688 -11.77 3.79 23.01
C GLN A 688 -13.27 3.51 23.24
N ARG A 689 -13.90 2.65 22.41
CA ARG A 689 -15.31 2.25 22.54
C ARG A 689 -15.53 1.05 23.47
N ARG A 690 -14.50 0.25 23.77
CA ARG A 690 -14.62 -1.03 24.52
C ARG A 690 -13.56 -1.16 25.61
N ARG A 691 -13.62 -0.29 26.63
CA ARG A 691 -12.66 -0.26 27.76
C ARG A 691 -12.62 -1.51 28.67
N ARG A 692 -13.40 -2.57 28.40
CA ARG A 692 -13.51 -3.77 29.28
C ARG A 692 -13.51 -5.12 28.56
N ALA A 693 -13.30 -5.17 27.24
CA ALA A 693 -13.30 -6.42 26.47
C ALA A 693 -11.96 -6.63 25.75
N THR A 694 -11.48 -7.88 25.72
CA THR A 694 -10.33 -8.28 24.89
C THR A 694 -10.60 -7.87 23.44
N LEU A 695 -9.66 -7.15 22.82
CA LEU A 695 -9.79 -6.70 21.44
C LEU A 695 -9.83 -7.90 20.50
N THR A 696 -10.97 -8.14 19.86
CA THR A 696 -11.19 -9.20 18.88
C THR A 696 -10.91 -8.70 17.45
N PRO A 697 -10.12 -9.43 16.64
CA PRO A 697 -9.91 -9.11 15.23
C PRO A 697 -11.23 -9.10 14.42
N THR A 698 -11.41 -8.09 13.59
CA THR A 698 -12.51 -8.01 12.60
C THR A 698 -11.95 -8.00 11.19
N LEU A 699 -12.75 -8.36 10.18
CA LEU A 699 -12.31 -8.40 8.78
C LEU A 699 -11.60 -7.10 8.36
N GLY A 700 -12.24 -5.94 8.54
CA GLY A 700 -11.63 -4.66 8.20
C GLY A 700 -10.34 -4.31 8.98
N MET A 701 -10.12 -4.87 10.17
CA MET A 701 -8.82 -4.71 10.86
C MET A 701 -7.75 -5.60 10.24
N ILE A 702 -8.12 -6.83 9.89
CA ILE A 702 -7.20 -7.78 9.28
C ILE A 702 -6.77 -7.27 7.90
N GLU A 703 -7.71 -6.77 7.10
CA GLU A 703 -7.46 -6.09 5.82
C GLU A 703 -6.57 -4.87 5.99
N ASP A 704 -6.90 -3.97 6.92
CA ASP A 704 -6.09 -2.77 7.18
C ASP A 704 -4.67 -3.11 7.63
N LEU A 705 -4.46 -4.20 8.38
CA LEU A 705 -3.17 -4.59 8.95
C LEU A 705 -2.25 -5.30 7.95
N SER A 706 -2.78 -6.08 7.00
CA SER A 706 -1.98 -6.88 6.05
C SER A 706 -0.90 -7.71 6.77
N GLU A 707 0.38 -7.66 6.40
CA GLU A 707 1.49 -8.36 7.08
C GLU A 707 1.59 -8.06 8.59
N GLY A 708 1.05 -6.90 9.04
CA GLY A 708 0.97 -6.52 10.45
C GLY A 708 0.08 -7.44 11.31
N ASN A 709 -0.68 -8.37 10.73
CA ASN A 709 -1.46 -9.35 11.49
C ASN A 709 -0.57 -10.33 12.29
N VAL A 710 0.74 -10.39 11.99
CA VAL A 710 1.72 -11.11 12.83
C VAL A 710 1.83 -10.53 14.26
N LEU A 711 1.28 -9.34 14.51
CA LEU A 711 1.31 -8.70 15.84
C LEU A 711 0.12 -9.08 16.74
N TRP A 712 -0.88 -9.79 16.22
CA TRP A 712 -1.96 -10.28 17.06
C TRP A 712 -1.46 -11.35 18.04
N SER A 713 -1.84 -11.27 19.31
CA SER A 713 -1.53 -12.36 20.24
C SER A 713 -2.32 -13.64 19.87
N PRO A 714 -1.82 -14.84 20.23
CA PRO A 714 -2.54 -16.10 20.01
C PRO A 714 -3.98 -16.07 20.55
N ALA A 715 -4.19 -15.51 21.75
CA ALA A 715 -5.51 -15.38 22.35
C ALA A 715 -6.46 -14.46 21.55
N GLN A 716 -5.93 -13.38 20.96
CA GLN A 716 -6.73 -12.50 20.10
C GLN A 716 -7.11 -13.19 18.79
N LEU A 717 -6.17 -13.91 18.17
CA LEU A 717 -6.45 -14.72 16.99
C LEU A 717 -7.51 -15.79 17.28
N SER A 718 -7.40 -16.51 18.41
CA SER A 718 -8.41 -17.48 18.83
C SER A 718 -9.77 -16.85 19.15
N SER A 719 -9.83 -15.56 19.49
CA SER A 719 -11.09 -14.88 19.82
C SER A 719 -11.94 -14.51 18.60
N MET A 720 -11.38 -14.55 17.37
CA MET A 720 -12.13 -14.21 16.17
C MET A 720 -13.24 -15.24 15.87
N THR A 721 -14.32 -14.81 15.25
CA THR A 721 -15.40 -15.71 14.84
C THR A 721 -14.95 -16.58 13.67
N ALA A 722 -15.52 -17.78 13.54
CA ALA A 722 -15.26 -18.66 12.40
C ALA A 722 -15.58 -17.99 11.05
N GLN A 723 -16.59 -17.11 10.99
CA GLN A 723 -16.93 -16.37 9.77
C GLN A 723 -15.85 -15.33 9.42
N THR A 724 -15.43 -14.50 10.38
CA THR A 724 -14.33 -13.55 10.16
C THR A 724 -13.05 -14.25 9.73
N PHE A 725 -12.74 -15.41 10.31
CA PHE A 725 -11.59 -16.22 9.91
C PHE A 725 -11.69 -16.69 8.45
N ARG A 726 -12.86 -17.19 8.03
CA ARG A 726 -13.10 -17.64 6.65
C ARG A 726 -12.94 -16.49 5.66
N ASP A 727 -13.55 -15.34 5.95
CA ASP A 727 -13.53 -14.18 5.06
C ASP A 727 -12.11 -13.58 4.96
N ALA A 728 -11.31 -13.69 6.02
CA ALA A 728 -9.95 -13.15 6.08
C ALA A 728 -8.85 -14.17 5.74
N MET A 729 -9.21 -15.39 5.33
CA MET A 729 -8.27 -16.51 5.21
C MET A 729 -7.13 -16.21 4.24
N SER A 730 -7.43 -15.66 3.05
CA SER A 730 -6.42 -15.35 2.03
C SER A 730 -5.35 -14.39 2.54
N ILE A 731 -5.73 -13.40 3.36
CA ILE A 731 -4.81 -12.42 3.93
C ILE A 731 -3.95 -13.06 5.03
N LEU A 732 -4.58 -13.81 5.94
CA LEU A 732 -3.87 -14.45 7.04
C LEU A 732 -2.94 -15.56 6.52
N GLY A 733 -3.31 -16.27 5.46
CA GLY A 733 -2.53 -17.38 4.91
C GLY A 733 -1.24 -16.95 4.19
N GLU A 734 -1.16 -15.72 3.69
CA GLU A 734 0.03 -15.20 2.99
C GLU A 734 1.20 -14.89 3.95
N ILE A 735 0.91 -14.68 5.24
CA ILE A 735 1.87 -14.22 6.24
C ILE A 735 2.82 -15.35 6.66
N ARG A 736 4.13 -15.13 6.47
CA ARG A 736 5.17 -16.16 6.62
C ARG A 736 5.79 -16.26 8.01
N ASN A 737 5.57 -15.23 8.85
CA ASN A 737 6.37 -14.99 10.05
C ASN A 737 5.61 -15.19 11.38
N TYR A 738 4.51 -15.95 11.37
CA TYR A 738 3.84 -16.31 12.61
C TYR A 738 4.72 -17.12 13.57
N THR A 739 4.53 -16.91 14.87
CA THR A 739 5.11 -17.76 15.90
C THR A 739 4.39 -19.11 15.95
N THR A 740 5.01 -20.11 16.59
CA THR A 740 4.42 -21.44 16.77
C THR A 740 3.08 -21.38 17.52
N GLU A 741 2.95 -20.50 18.51
CA GLU A 741 1.72 -20.31 19.29
C GLU A 741 0.61 -19.65 18.45
N GLN A 742 0.96 -18.69 17.59
CA GLN A 742 0.00 -18.07 16.67
C GLN A 742 -0.48 -19.07 15.62
N LEU A 743 0.43 -19.88 15.06
CA LEU A 743 0.07 -20.95 14.14
C LEU A 743 -0.84 -22.00 14.79
N ALA A 744 -0.61 -22.33 16.07
CA ALA A 744 -1.51 -23.22 16.81
C ALA A 744 -2.91 -22.60 16.98
N ALA A 745 -3.00 -21.32 17.36
CA ALA A 745 -4.28 -20.61 17.48
C ALA A 745 -5.05 -20.55 16.15
N LEU A 746 -4.35 -20.27 15.04
CA LEU A 746 -4.93 -20.22 13.70
C LEU A 746 -5.32 -21.61 13.18
N ARG A 747 -4.52 -22.64 13.47
CA ARG A 747 -4.88 -24.04 13.19
C ARG A 747 -6.18 -24.41 13.91
N ASP A 748 -6.28 -24.14 15.19
CA ASP A 748 -7.46 -24.50 15.98
C ASP A 748 -8.70 -23.74 15.48
N LYS A 749 -8.53 -22.48 15.09
CA LYS A 749 -9.58 -21.69 14.44
C LYS A 749 -9.99 -22.27 13.07
N ALA A 750 -9.05 -22.79 12.29
CA ALA A 750 -9.35 -23.45 11.02
C ALA A 750 -10.15 -24.75 11.22
N LEU A 751 -9.82 -25.53 12.26
CA LEU A 751 -10.54 -26.75 12.60
C LEU A 751 -11.93 -26.47 13.20
N GLU A 752 -12.07 -25.40 13.97
CA GLU A 752 -13.37 -24.88 14.40
C GLU A 752 -14.21 -24.44 13.20
N ALA A 753 -13.60 -23.73 12.25
CA ALA A 753 -14.29 -23.22 11.08
C ALA A 753 -14.74 -24.35 10.16
N TRP A 754 -13.87 -25.26 9.75
CA TRP A 754 -14.14 -26.22 8.67
C TRP A 754 -14.31 -27.68 9.10
N GLY A 755 -14.14 -27.99 10.39
CA GLY A 755 -14.13 -29.35 10.90
C GLY A 755 -12.73 -29.98 10.82
N ASP A 756 -12.69 -31.31 10.69
CA ASP A 756 -11.43 -32.04 10.67
C ASP A 756 -10.57 -31.73 9.43
N VAL A 757 -9.27 -32.01 9.53
CA VAL A 757 -8.27 -31.84 8.45
C VAL A 757 -8.70 -32.51 7.15
N THR A 758 -9.44 -33.62 7.22
CA THR A 758 -9.98 -34.32 6.05
C THR A 758 -11.01 -33.50 5.25
N MET A 759 -11.64 -32.49 5.86
CA MET A 759 -12.61 -31.59 5.21
C MET A 759 -11.95 -30.38 4.51
N LEU A 760 -10.61 -30.28 4.60
CA LEU A 760 -9.81 -29.27 3.91
C LEU A 760 -9.49 -29.78 2.50
N ASN A 761 -10.20 -29.24 1.51
CA ASN A 761 -9.87 -29.47 0.11
C ASN A 761 -8.70 -28.58 -0.34
N GLU A 762 -8.18 -28.85 -1.52
CA GLU A 762 -6.99 -28.17 -2.05
C GLU A 762 -7.16 -26.64 -2.15
N SER A 763 -8.35 -26.15 -2.49
CA SER A 763 -8.65 -24.70 -2.50
C SER A 763 -8.48 -24.05 -1.14
N LYS A 764 -9.04 -24.66 -0.08
CA LYS A 764 -8.89 -24.16 1.28
C LYS A 764 -7.44 -24.22 1.74
N ILE A 765 -6.70 -25.27 1.36
CA ILE A 765 -5.27 -25.40 1.71
C ILE A 765 -4.45 -24.28 1.05
N MET A 766 -4.73 -23.94 -0.21
CA MET A 766 -4.07 -22.82 -0.89
C MET A 766 -4.37 -21.48 -0.19
N GLU A 767 -5.62 -21.22 0.20
CA GLU A 767 -5.98 -20.01 0.97
C GLU A 767 -5.35 -20.02 2.37
N MET A 768 -5.24 -21.19 3.01
CA MET A 768 -4.57 -21.34 4.29
C MET A 768 -3.07 -21.01 4.24
N GLY A 769 -2.42 -21.27 3.11
CA GLY A 769 -1.02 -20.90 2.89
C GLY A 769 -0.11 -21.33 4.05
N CYS A 770 0.65 -20.37 4.59
CA CYS A 770 1.62 -20.62 5.65
C CYS A 770 1.00 -20.99 7.00
N ILE A 771 -0.32 -20.86 7.20
CA ILE A 771 -1.00 -21.36 8.42
C ILE A 771 -0.97 -22.88 8.50
N CYS A 772 -0.82 -23.59 7.37
CA CYS A 772 -0.67 -25.04 7.37
C CYS A 772 0.52 -25.53 8.21
N GLN A 773 1.52 -24.69 8.47
CA GLN A 773 2.63 -25.00 9.38
C GLN A 773 2.19 -25.26 10.84
N GLY A 774 0.98 -24.86 11.23
CA GLY A 774 0.46 -25.14 12.57
C GLY A 774 0.06 -26.61 12.79
N PHE A 775 -0.16 -27.36 11.71
CA PHE A 775 -0.52 -28.78 11.77
C PHE A 775 0.66 -29.66 12.20
N ASN A 776 0.35 -30.72 12.94
CA ASN A 776 1.34 -31.74 13.28
C ASN A 776 1.59 -32.69 12.09
N ALA A 777 2.63 -33.54 12.18
CA ALA A 777 3.03 -34.43 11.10
C ALA A 777 1.90 -35.35 10.59
N LYS A 778 1.08 -35.92 11.50
CA LYS A 778 -0.03 -36.80 11.11
C LYS A 778 -1.13 -36.03 10.37
N GLN A 779 -1.45 -34.82 10.83
CA GLN A 779 -2.40 -33.94 10.17
C GLN A 779 -1.89 -33.50 8.79
N LEU A 780 -0.63 -33.07 8.69
CA LEU A 780 0.01 -32.68 7.42
C LEU A 780 0.00 -33.80 6.40
N GLN A 781 0.31 -35.03 6.84
CA GLN A 781 0.28 -36.19 5.95
C GLN A 781 -1.14 -36.47 5.43
N ASN A 782 -2.18 -36.11 6.18
CA ASN A 782 -3.59 -36.31 5.81
C ASN A 782 -4.19 -35.17 4.97
N LEU A 783 -3.55 -34.00 4.88
CA LEU A 783 -4.02 -32.88 4.04
C LEU A 783 -4.14 -33.28 2.57
N SER A 784 -5.29 -33.01 1.94
CA SER A 784 -5.61 -33.35 0.54
C SER A 784 -4.84 -32.53 -0.50
N ILE A 785 -3.50 -32.57 -0.46
CA ILE A 785 -2.60 -31.94 -1.43
C ILE A 785 -2.32 -32.96 -2.53
N SER A 786 -2.71 -32.62 -3.76
CA SER A 786 -2.56 -33.47 -4.95
C SER A 786 -1.83 -32.79 -6.12
N SER A 787 -1.73 -31.46 -6.12
CA SER A 787 -1.03 -30.70 -7.16
C SER A 787 0.35 -30.22 -6.69
N LEU A 788 1.28 -30.14 -7.65
CA LEU A 788 2.59 -29.50 -7.44
C LEU A 788 2.45 -27.99 -7.17
N ASP A 789 1.39 -27.38 -7.69
CA ASP A 789 1.12 -25.96 -7.55
C ASP A 789 0.89 -25.56 -6.09
N THR A 790 0.13 -26.37 -5.36
CA THR A 790 -0.07 -26.20 -3.91
C THR A 790 1.26 -26.33 -3.16
N LEU A 791 2.11 -27.29 -3.54
CA LEU A 791 3.43 -27.45 -2.94
C LEU A 791 4.33 -26.26 -3.23
N GLU A 792 4.35 -25.74 -4.46
CA GLU A 792 5.13 -24.56 -4.80
C GLU A 792 4.65 -23.33 -4.02
N LEU A 793 3.34 -23.11 -3.92
CA LEU A 793 2.77 -22.02 -3.12
C LEU A 793 3.19 -22.11 -1.65
N LEU A 794 3.16 -23.32 -1.07
CA LEU A 794 3.57 -23.55 0.31
C LEU A 794 5.10 -23.54 0.49
N SER A 795 5.87 -23.69 -0.58
CA SER A 795 7.33 -23.81 -0.54
C SER A 795 8.06 -22.53 -0.08
N VAL A 796 7.35 -21.42 0.11
CA VAL A 796 7.92 -20.17 0.63
C VAL A 796 7.83 -20.03 2.15
N CYS A 797 7.12 -20.94 2.82
CA CYS A 797 6.92 -20.91 4.27
C CYS A 797 8.12 -21.51 5.04
N LYS A 798 8.14 -21.36 6.36
CA LYS A 798 9.26 -21.79 7.24
C LYS A 798 9.10 -23.21 7.79
N TRP A 799 8.92 -24.17 6.88
CA TRP A 799 8.74 -25.58 7.27
C TRP A 799 9.96 -26.16 7.97
N ASN A 800 9.74 -26.92 9.03
CA ASN A 800 10.78 -27.76 9.63
C ASN A 800 10.91 -29.10 8.87
N GLN A 801 11.99 -29.84 9.14
CA GLN A 801 12.30 -31.08 8.43
C GLN A 801 11.17 -32.14 8.58
N THR A 802 10.66 -32.35 9.79
CA THR A 802 9.57 -33.32 10.05
C THR A 802 8.30 -32.97 9.28
N GLN A 803 7.99 -31.68 9.15
CA GLN A 803 6.84 -31.23 8.37
C GLN A 803 7.05 -31.42 6.87
N LYS A 804 8.25 -31.12 6.35
CA LYS A 804 8.59 -31.35 4.93
C LYS A 804 8.41 -32.82 4.57
N GLU A 805 8.90 -33.72 5.41
CA GLU A 805 8.72 -35.17 5.26
C GLU A 805 7.23 -35.55 5.28
N ALA A 806 6.47 -35.09 6.28
CA ALA A 806 5.05 -35.40 6.39
C ALA A 806 4.21 -34.96 5.17
N VAL A 807 4.42 -33.73 4.71
CA VAL A 807 3.76 -33.18 3.52
C VAL A 807 4.12 -34.00 2.28
N LEU A 808 5.42 -34.29 2.07
CA LEU A 808 5.85 -35.09 0.93
C LEU A 808 5.30 -36.51 0.98
N ARG A 809 5.31 -37.17 2.14
CA ARG A 809 4.75 -38.52 2.29
C ARG A 809 3.27 -38.55 1.91
N GLY A 810 2.48 -37.59 2.40
CA GLY A 810 1.07 -37.47 2.04
C GLY A 810 0.88 -37.29 0.53
N PHE A 811 1.63 -36.37 -0.07
CA PHE A 811 1.59 -36.10 -1.50
C PHE A 811 1.92 -37.35 -2.33
N VAL A 812 2.99 -38.06 -1.98
CA VAL A 812 3.42 -39.30 -2.65
C VAL A 812 2.34 -40.37 -2.57
N THR A 813 1.73 -40.57 -1.39
CA THR A 813 0.67 -41.57 -1.20
C THR A 813 -0.55 -41.28 -2.08
N ARG A 814 -0.94 -40.02 -2.27
CA ARG A 814 -2.12 -39.66 -3.08
C ARG A 814 -1.85 -39.69 -4.59
N THR A 815 -0.71 -39.18 -5.00
CA THR A 815 -0.38 -39.03 -6.43
C THR A 815 0.24 -40.30 -7.04
N GLY A 816 0.69 -41.24 -6.21
CA GLY A 816 1.45 -42.40 -6.66
C GLY A 816 2.83 -42.03 -7.22
N MET A 817 3.33 -40.84 -6.90
CA MET A 817 4.63 -40.32 -7.36
C MET A 817 5.76 -41.28 -6.97
N LYS A 818 6.65 -41.57 -7.93
CA LYS A 818 7.86 -42.37 -7.70
C LYS A 818 9.09 -41.51 -7.99
N ALA A 819 10.06 -41.49 -7.08
CA ALA A 819 11.28 -40.69 -7.21
C ALA A 819 12.02 -40.95 -8.54
N ALA A 820 12.11 -42.21 -8.97
CA ALA A 820 12.75 -42.59 -10.24
C ALA A 820 12.06 -42.05 -11.51
N LYS A 821 10.80 -41.60 -11.42
CA LYS A 821 10.03 -41.06 -12.54
C LYS A 821 9.84 -39.54 -12.48
N LEU A 822 10.49 -38.87 -11.53
CA LEU A 822 10.46 -37.41 -11.46
C LEU A 822 11.24 -36.82 -12.65
N GLY A 823 10.59 -35.93 -13.40
CA GLY A 823 11.25 -35.05 -14.36
C GLY A 823 11.69 -33.75 -13.71
N ALA A 824 12.47 -32.94 -14.44
CA ALA A 824 13.06 -31.71 -13.94
C ALA A 824 12.00 -30.74 -13.39
N LEU A 825 10.88 -30.55 -14.11
CA LEU A 825 9.78 -29.69 -13.68
C LEU A 825 9.15 -30.16 -12.36
N GLN A 826 8.94 -31.46 -12.19
CA GLN A 826 8.38 -31.99 -10.96
C GLN A 826 9.35 -31.80 -9.79
N MET A 827 10.65 -32.02 -10.01
CA MET A 827 11.67 -31.75 -8.98
C MET A 827 11.71 -30.27 -8.58
N THR A 828 11.63 -29.35 -9.55
CA THR A 828 11.51 -27.91 -9.31
C THR A 828 10.25 -27.56 -8.52
N GLY A 829 9.08 -28.10 -8.92
CA GLY A 829 7.79 -27.82 -8.29
C GLY A 829 7.67 -28.35 -6.85
N LEU A 830 8.45 -29.38 -6.48
CA LEU A 830 8.54 -29.80 -5.07
C LEU A 830 9.16 -28.71 -4.18
N GLY A 831 9.96 -27.80 -4.73
CA GLY A 831 10.64 -26.74 -3.98
C GLY A 831 11.37 -27.30 -2.75
N GLN A 832 11.17 -26.70 -1.58
CA GLN A 832 11.79 -27.19 -0.35
C GLN A 832 11.26 -28.54 0.16
N PHE A 833 10.13 -29.03 -0.36
CA PHE A 833 9.60 -30.35 0.00
C PHE A 833 10.43 -31.49 -0.60
N ILE A 834 11.34 -31.22 -1.54
CA ILE A 834 12.32 -32.20 -1.98
C ILE A 834 13.19 -32.72 -0.81
N CYS A 835 13.37 -31.92 0.24
CA CYS A 835 14.05 -32.33 1.47
C CYS A 835 13.31 -33.43 2.25
N GLY A 836 12.04 -33.71 1.92
CA GLY A 836 11.29 -34.81 2.53
C GLY A 836 11.61 -36.18 1.92
N LEU A 837 12.42 -36.24 0.85
CA LEU A 837 12.85 -37.49 0.24
C LEU A 837 13.74 -38.27 1.21
N GLN A 838 13.55 -39.58 1.24
CA GLN A 838 14.46 -40.46 1.96
C GLN A 838 15.78 -40.59 1.18
N PRO A 839 16.91 -40.92 1.84
CA PRO A 839 18.20 -41.10 1.16
C PRO A 839 18.14 -42.06 -0.04
N ASN A 840 17.46 -43.19 0.11
CA ASN A 840 17.29 -44.19 -0.96
C ASN A 840 16.44 -43.67 -2.14
N GLU A 841 15.43 -42.85 -1.89
CA GLU A 841 14.62 -42.21 -2.94
C GLU A 841 15.41 -41.13 -3.68
N THR A 842 16.26 -40.40 -2.95
CA THR A 842 17.14 -39.36 -3.53
C THR A 842 18.15 -39.97 -4.49
N GLU A 843 18.70 -41.13 -4.14
CA GLU A 843 19.63 -41.86 -5.01
C GLU A 843 18.95 -42.38 -6.30
N GLN A 844 17.64 -42.64 -6.26
CA GLN A 844 16.85 -43.12 -7.40
C GLN A 844 16.44 -42.03 -8.41
N LEU A 845 16.62 -40.74 -8.10
CA LEU A 845 16.28 -39.65 -9.03
C LEU A 845 16.94 -39.87 -10.40
N ASN A 846 16.35 -39.42 -11.50
CA ASN A 846 17.02 -39.50 -12.80
C ASN A 846 18.18 -38.49 -12.86
N THR A 847 19.38 -38.92 -13.29
CA THR A 847 20.59 -38.07 -13.30
C THR A 847 20.47 -36.89 -14.27
N THR A 848 19.88 -37.09 -15.45
CA THR A 848 19.70 -36.04 -16.45
C THR A 848 18.68 -35.01 -15.99
N GLU A 849 17.53 -35.48 -15.51
CA GLU A 849 16.47 -34.60 -14.99
C GLU A 849 16.95 -33.81 -13.76
N PHE A 850 17.70 -34.47 -12.87
CA PHE A 850 18.33 -33.83 -11.73
C PHE A 850 19.30 -32.73 -12.18
N LYS A 851 20.11 -32.99 -13.20
CA LYS A 851 21.08 -32.01 -13.73
C LYS A 851 20.39 -30.73 -14.20
N ASP A 852 19.23 -30.84 -14.84
CA ASP A 852 18.45 -29.68 -15.30
C ASP A 852 17.73 -28.95 -14.15
N ALA A 853 17.32 -29.67 -13.09
CA ALA A 853 16.63 -29.10 -11.94
C ALA A 853 17.57 -28.62 -10.80
N VAL A 854 18.86 -28.98 -10.81
CA VAL A 854 19.78 -28.81 -9.67
C VAL A 854 19.83 -27.37 -9.18
N GLY A 855 19.73 -26.41 -10.11
CA GLY A 855 19.73 -24.98 -9.81
C GLY A 855 18.60 -24.60 -8.85
N ASP A 856 17.42 -25.21 -8.94
CA ASP A 856 16.29 -24.95 -8.03
C ASP A 856 16.40 -25.79 -6.76
N ILE A 857 16.80 -27.06 -6.90
CA ILE A 857 16.97 -27.98 -5.78
C ILE A 857 18.01 -27.41 -4.80
N GLY A 858 19.06 -26.78 -5.31
CA GLY A 858 20.10 -26.11 -4.53
C GLY A 858 19.59 -24.93 -3.68
N HIS A 859 18.37 -24.45 -3.87
CA HIS A 859 17.76 -23.45 -2.95
C HIS A 859 17.24 -24.09 -1.67
N ALA A 860 16.93 -25.39 -1.69
CA ALA A 860 16.32 -26.07 -0.57
C ALA A 860 17.34 -26.25 0.57
N SER A 861 16.98 -25.81 1.77
CA SER A 861 17.77 -26.09 2.98
C SER A 861 17.30 -27.40 3.60
N CYS A 862 17.98 -28.49 3.27
CA CYS A 862 17.67 -29.84 3.75
C CYS A 862 18.53 -30.20 4.97
N HIS A 863 18.02 -31.16 5.76
CA HIS A 863 18.83 -31.79 6.80
C HIS A 863 20.04 -32.54 6.19
N LEU A 864 21.14 -32.63 6.94
CA LEU A 864 22.45 -33.06 6.43
C LEU A 864 22.40 -34.41 5.68
N ASN A 865 21.69 -35.40 6.20
CA ASN A 865 21.53 -36.72 5.58
C ASN A 865 20.93 -36.67 4.15
N VAL A 866 19.94 -35.80 3.93
CA VAL A 866 19.33 -35.60 2.61
C VAL A 866 20.26 -34.78 1.73
N THR A 867 20.90 -33.74 2.28
CA THR A 867 21.89 -32.93 1.56
C THR A 867 23.06 -33.77 1.06
N GLU A 868 23.58 -34.70 1.86
CA GLU A 868 24.63 -35.65 1.45
C GLU A 868 24.16 -36.59 0.33
N SER A 869 22.90 -37.01 0.37
CA SER A 869 22.30 -37.86 -0.68
C SER A 869 22.12 -37.07 -1.99
N LEU A 870 21.67 -35.83 -1.91
CA LEU A 870 21.61 -34.90 -3.05
C LEU A 870 23.00 -34.61 -3.60
N LYS A 871 24.01 -34.47 -2.72
CA LYS A 871 25.42 -34.32 -3.13
C LYS A 871 25.91 -35.53 -3.89
N LYS A 872 25.65 -36.76 -3.42
CA LYS A 872 26.00 -37.98 -4.18
C LYS A 872 25.40 -37.94 -5.59
N LYS A 873 24.15 -37.50 -5.69
CA LYS A 873 23.47 -37.35 -6.98
C LYS A 873 24.09 -36.27 -7.87
N ALA A 874 24.51 -35.15 -7.28
CA ALA A 874 25.25 -34.10 -7.96
C ALA A 874 26.60 -34.59 -8.49
N VAL A 875 27.37 -35.32 -7.69
CA VAL A 875 28.64 -35.93 -8.14
C VAL A 875 28.41 -36.91 -9.30
N ALA A 876 27.32 -37.69 -9.27
CA ALA A 876 26.95 -38.56 -10.39
C ALA A 876 26.58 -37.79 -11.68
N ALA A 877 26.05 -36.56 -11.56
CA ALA A 877 25.61 -35.73 -12.69
C ALA A 877 26.70 -34.79 -13.25
N PHE A 878 27.62 -34.34 -12.39
CA PHE A 878 28.62 -33.29 -12.68
C PHE A 878 30.07 -33.77 -12.56
N GLY A 879 30.31 -34.98 -12.06
CA GLY A 879 31.65 -35.52 -11.83
C GLY A 879 32.25 -35.08 -10.49
N ASP A 880 33.55 -35.32 -10.32
CA ASP A 880 34.29 -35.06 -9.08
C ASP A 880 34.27 -33.57 -8.71
N PRO A 881 33.97 -33.19 -7.44
CA PRO A 881 33.96 -31.80 -6.98
C PRO A 881 35.23 -31.00 -7.27
N LYS A 882 36.39 -31.65 -7.32
CA LYS A 882 37.67 -31.00 -7.68
C LYS A 882 37.63 -30.38 -9.09
N GLY A 883 36.83 -30.95 -9.99
CA GLY A 883 36.67 -30.50 -11.38
C GLY A 883 35.53 -29.50 -11.59
N TRP A 884 34.75 -29.18 -10.55
CA TRP A 884 33.61 -28.28 -10.67
C TRP A 884 34.06 -26.86 -10.99
N SER A 885 33.37 -26.24 -11.95
CA SER A 885 33.57 -24.84 -12.30
C SER A 885 32.85 -23.90 -11.31
N GLU A 886 33.13 -22.61 -11.43
CA GLU A 886 32.44 -21.53 -10.73
C GLU A 886 30.92 -21.59 -10.96
N ALA A 887 30.51 -21.89 -12.20
CA ALA A 887 29.10 -22.04 -12.56
C ALA A 887 28.48 -23.29 -11.91
N ASP A 888 29.19 -24.42 -11.91
CA ASP A 888 28.74 -25.65 -11.25
C ASP A 888 28.55 -25.40 -9.74
N VAL A 889 29.55 -24.82 -9.06
CA VAL A 889 29.45 -24.51 -7.62
C VAL A 889 28.30 -23.56 -7.31
N SER A 890 28.05 -22.58 -8.18
CA SER A 890 26.93 -21.64 -8.01
C SER A 890 25.57 -22.35 -8.07
N ILE A 891 25.33 -23.21 -9.07
CA ILE A 891 24.04 -23.91 -9.21
C ILE A 891 23.81 -24.99 -8.14
N MET A 892 24.87 -25.55 -7.55
CA MET A 892 24.72 -26.51 -6.46
C MET A 892 24.04 -25.90 -5.23
N GLY A 893 24.20 -24.58 -5.02
CA GLY A 893 23.60 -23.89 -3.89
C GLY A 893 23.92 -24.56 -2.56
N ASN A 894 22.88 -24.88 -1.78
CA ASN A 894 22.98 -25.54 -0.48
C ASN A 894 23.49 -26.99 -0.54
N ILE A 895 23.51 -27.63 -1.70
CA ILE A 895 24.03 -29.00 -1.86
C ILE A 895 25.53 -29.06 -1.53
N ILE A 896 26.26 -27.95 -1.70
CA ILE A 896 27.68 -27.82 -1.31
C ILE A 896 27.90 -28.19 0.16
N ALA A 897 26.94 -27.92 1.04
CA ALA A 897 27.04 -28.25 2.46
C ALA A 897 27.08 -29.77 2.75
N GLY A 898 26.70 -30.61 1.77
CA GLY A 898 26.80 -32.06 1.85
C GLY A 898 28.16 -32.63 1.42
N LEU A 899 29.12 -31.78 1.01
CA LEU A 899 30.50 -32.22 0.75
C LEU A 899 31.18 -32.58 2.07
N ASN A 900 31.90 -33.70 2.08
CA ASN A 900 32.73 -34.05 3.23
C ASN A 900 34.00 -33.18 3.28
N ALA A 901 34.71 -33.23 4.41
CA ALA A 901 35.96 -32.49 4.63
C ALA A 901 37.00 -32.65 3.50
N THR A 902 37.14 -33.87 2.94
CA THR A 902 38.12 -34.13 1.87
C THR A 902 37.68 -33.55 0.54
N GLU A 903 36.41 -33.70 0.18
CA GLU A 903 35.83 -33.14 -1.05
C GLU A 903 35.86 -31.61 -1.01
N LEU A 904 35.44 -31.01 0.11
CA LEU A 904 35.42 -29.56 0.30
C LEU A 904 36.84 -28.97 0.28
N GLY A 905 37.79 -29.60 0.98
CA GLY A 905 39.20 -29.19 0.99
C GLY A 905 39.89 -29.31 -0.37
N ARG A 906 39.34 -30.07 -1.32
CA ARG A 906 39.86 -30.22 -2.70
C ARG A 906 39.29 -29.22 -3.70
N LEU A 907 38.28 -28.44 -3.32
CA LEU A 907 37.75 -27.39 -4.19
C LEU A 907 38.85 -26.36 -4.52
N ASN A 908 38.89 -25.90 -5.76
CA ASN A 908 39.80 -24.84 -6.16
C ASN A 908 39.46 -23.54 -5.39
N SER A 909 40.47 -22.79 -4.95
CA SER A 909 40.25 -21.50 -4.30
C SER A 909 39.46 -20.52 -5.20
N SER A 910 39.56 -20.63 -6.53
CA SER A 910 38.82 -19.77 -7.46
C SER A 910 37.30 -19.94 -7.40
N VAL A 911 36.80 -21.11 -7.00
CA VAL A 911 35.36 -21.40 -7.01
C VAL A 911 34.66 -21.07 -5.68
N LEU A 912 35.42 -20.85 -4.62
CA LEU A 912 34.88 -20.59 -3.28
C LEU A 912 34.02 -19.32 -3.15
N PRO A 913 34.30 -18.21 -3.86
CA PRO A 913 33.41 -17.05 -3.88
C PRO A 913 32.02 -17.34 -4.46
N PHE A 914 31.91 -18.38 -5.29
CA PHE A 914 30.67 -18.73 -5.98
C PHE A 914 29.81 -19.71 -5.18
N ILE A 915 30.30 -20.19 -4.03
CA ILE A 915 29.46 -20.93 -3.09
C ILE A 915 28.35 -19.99 -2.66
N ARG A 916 27.11 -20.47 -2.74
CA ARG A 916 25.97 -19.73 -2.26
C ARG A 916 26.12 -19.47 -0.76
N GLN A 917 25.92 -18.23 -0.36
CA GLN A 917 26.11 -17.81 1.02
C GLN A 917 25.28 -18.58 2.06
N SER A 918 24.04 -18.95 1.73
CA SER A 918 23.22 -19.80 2.61
C SER A 918 23.86 -21.16 2.87
N ALA A 919 24.59 -21.72 1.89
CA ALA A 919 25.29 -22.98 2.02
C ALA A 919 26.42 -22.89 3.05
N ILE A 920 27.12 -21.74 3.15
CA ILE A 920 28.20 -21.54 4.11
C ILE A 920 27.72 -21.85 5.52
N SER A 921 26.58 -21.29 5.92
CA SER A 921 26.01 -21.53 7.26
C SER A 921 25.57 -22.97 7.52
N LEU A 922 25.38 -23.76 6.46
CA LEU A 922 24.95 -25.16 6.52
C LEU A 922 26.13 -26.14 6.51
N ILE A 923 27.33 -25.72 6.11
CA ILE A 923 28.54 -26.57 6.11
C ILE A 923 28.85 -27.01 7.56
N PRO A 924 29.04 -28.30 7.85
CA PRO A 924 29.43 -28.74 9.18
C PRO A 924 30.75 -28.09 9.65
N PRO A 925 30.88 -27.69 10.94
CA PRO A 925 32.09 -27.02 11.45
C PRO A 925 33.40 -27.75 11.12
N ASP A 926 33.43 -29.08 11.29
CA ASP A 926 34.61 -29.90 11.01
C ASP A 926 34.96 -29.95 9.51
N CYS A 927 33.95 -29.86 8.64
CA CYS A 927 34.17 -29.80 7.19
C CYS A 927 34.74 -28.44 6.79
N LEU A 928 34.21 -27.34 7.34
CA LEU A 928 34.75 -26.00 7.08
C LEU A 928 36.21 -25.88 7.56
N ALA A 929 36.54 -26.48 8.70
CA ALA A 929 37.89 -26.51 9.25
C ALA A 929 38.90 -27.26 8.35
N ALA A 930 38.44 -28.08 7.41
CA ALA A 930 39.29 -28.73 6.42
C ALA A 930 39.80 -27.78 5.32
N LEU A 931 39.23 -26.57 5.18
CA LEU A 931 39.70 -25.56 4.24
C LEU A 931 41.06 -24.99 4.66
N SER A 932 42.00 -24.93 3.73
CA SER A 932 43.30 -24.27 3.96
C SER A 932 43.16 -22.78 4.23
N VAL A 933 44.19 -22.18 4.84
CA VAL A 933 44.29 -20.72 5.05
C VAL A 933 44.11 -19.95 3.73
N SER A 934 44.67 -20.44 2.62
CA SER A 934 44.50 -19.84 1.29
C SER A 934 43.06 -19.92 0.79
N GLN A 935 42.39 -21.05 1.00
CA GLN A 935 40.99 -21.22 0.61
C GLN A 935 40.07 -20.32 1.42
N LEU A 936 40.28 -20.20 2.73
CA LEU A 936 39.49 -19.31 3.59
C LEU A 936 39.66 -17.84 3.20
N LYS A 937 40.87 -17.42 2.80
CA LYS A 937 41.09 -16.07 2.23
C LYS A 937 40.35 -15.85 0.91
N ALA A 938 40.20 -16.92 0.13
CA ALA A 938 39.53 -16.91 -1.17
C ALA A 938 38.01 -17.10 -1.08
N LEU A 939 37.40 -17.24 0.11
CA LEU A 939 35.94 -17.30 0.25
C LEU A 939 35.24 -16.06 -0.33
N GLY A 940 35.93 -14.92 -0.37
CA GLY A 940 35.30 -13.63 -0.62
C GLY A 940 34.56 -13.10 0.61
N PRO A 941 34.26 -11.80 0.65
CA PRO A 941 33.74 -11.14 1.84
C PRO A 941 32.38 -11.68 2.27
N ASP A 942 31.47 -11.91 1.32
CA ASP A 942 30.08 -12.32 1.59
C ASP A 942 30.03 -13.70 2.26
N ASN A 943 30.78 -14.65 1.72
CA ASN A 943 30.82 -16.00 2.26
C ASN A 943 31.61 -16.05 3.57
N ALA A 944 32.71 -15.30 3.69
CA ALA A 944 33.45 -15.20 4.95
C ALA A 944 32.60 -14.58 6.08
N ALA A 945 31.73 -13.62 5.76
CA ALA A 945 30.80 -13.02 6.70
C ALA A 945 29.66 -13.98 7.12
N ALA A 946 29.33 -14.95 6.27
CA ALA A 946 28.32 -15.97 6.58
C ALA A 946 28.84 -17.11 7.47
N VAL A 947 30.14 -17.14 7.79
CA VAL A 947 30.72 -18.14 8.71
C VAL A 947 30.18 -17.92 10.12
N THR A 948 29.48 -18.93 10.63
CA THR A 948 28.81 -18.88 11.93
C THR A 948 29.78 -18.93 13.10
N LEU A 949 29.33 -18.53 14.30
CA LEU A 949 30.14 -18.59 15.51
C LEU A 949 30.63 -20.02 15.84
N THR A 950 29.78 -21.03 15.63
CA THR A 950 30.12 -22.44 15.86
C THR A 950 31.16 -22.94 14.86
N GLN A 951 31.05 -22.54 13.60
CA GLN A 951 32.07 -22.82 12.59
C GLN A 951 33.39 -22.12 12.90
N ARG A 952 33.37 -20.84 13.28
CA ARG A 952 34.58 -20.09 13.67
C ARG A 952 35.30 -20.73 14.87
N ALA A 953 34.55 -21.31 15.81
CA ALA A 953 35.12 -21.98 16.97
C ALA A 953 35.92 -23.25 16.59
N ALA A 954 35.55 -23.93 15.51
CA ALA A 954 36.25 -25.12 15.00
C ALA A 954 37.54 -24.79 14.22
N LEU A 955 37.76 -23.52 13.84
CA LEU A 955 38.92 -23.09 13.07
C LEU A 955 40.18 -22.90 13.95
N GLY A 956 41.36 -23.15 13.39
CA GLY A 956 42.64 -22.75 13.98
C GLY A 956 42.84 -21.22 13.99
N ALA A 957 43.87 -20.74 14.72
CA ALA A 957 44.15 -19.31 14.83
C ALA A 957 44.39 -18.63 13.46
N ASP A 958 45.22 -19.24 12.61
CA ASP A 958 45.54 -18.70 11.28
C ASP A 958 44.33 -18.75 10.33
N GLN A 959 43.49 -19.78 10.47
CA GLN A 959 42.25 -19.91 9.71
C GLN A 959 41.22 -18.83 10.11
N ARG A 960 41.09 -18.52 11.40
CA ARG A 960 40.27 -17.39 11.86
C ARG A 960 40.78 -16.06 11.32
N ALA A 961 42.10 -15.83 11.38
CA ALA A 961 42.71 -14.64 10.81
C ALA A 961 42.49 -14.54 9.29
N ALA A 962 42.50 -15.66 8.57
CA ALA A 962 42.16 -15.71 7.15
C ALA A 962 40.70 -15.34 6.86
N VAL A 963 39.75 -15.82 7.67
CA VAL A 963 38.34 -15.44 7.57
C VAL A 963 38.16 -13.94 7.86
N ASP A 964 38.78 -13.42 8.92
CA ASP A 964 38.70 -11.99 9.26
C ASP A 964 39.34 -11.11 8.17
N GLN A 965 40.43 -11.58 7.54
CA GLN A 965 41.02 -10.94 6.38
C GLN A 965 40.07 -10.97 5.16
N ALA A 966 39.39 -12.09 4.91
CA ALA A 966 38.44 -12.23 3.81
C ALA A 966 37.20 -11.32 3.99
N VAL A 967 36.71 -11.14 5.22
CA VAL A 967 35.67 -10.15 5.57
C VAL A 967 36.18 -8.71 5.40
N GLY A 968 37.49 -8.49 5.58
CA GLY A 968 38.13 -7.18 5.48
C GLY A 968 38.31 -6.46 6.82
N LEU A 969 38.31 -7.18 7.94
CA LEU A 969 38.38 -6.61 9.30
C LEU A 969 39.79 -6.16 9.72
N VAL A 970 40.84 -6.41 8.93
CA VAL A 970 42.22 -6.09 9.31
C VAL A 970 42.74 -4.86 8.58
N ALA A 971 42.79 -3.74 9.30
CA ALA A 971 43.72 -2.64 9.05
C ALA A 971 44.34 -2.21 10.38
N GLN A 972 45.46 -2.84 10.75
CA GLN A 972 46.56 -2.29 11.57
C GLN A 972 47.58 -3.40 11.84
N SER A 973 48.50 -3.61 10.90
CA SER A 973 49.84 -4.06 11.28
C SER A 973 50.64 -2.80 11.59
N THR A 974 50.95 -2.59 12.87
CA THR A 974 52.04 -1.74 13.33
C THR A 974 53.34 -2.21 12.66
N GLU A 975 53.70 -1.62 11.53
CA GLU A 975 55.04 -1.71 11.00
C GLU A 975 55.92 -0.72 11.77
N THR A 976 56.67 -1.28 12.71
CA THR A 976 57.78 -0.63 13.39
C THR A 976 58.77 -0.14 12.34
N SER A 977 59.04 1.16 12.35
CA SER A 977 60.01 1.81 11.47
C SER A 977 61.36 1.09 11.49
N THR A 978 61.83 0.68 10.31
CA THR A 978 63.26 0.59 10.02
C THR A 978 63.56 1.30 8.70
N THR A 979 64.38 2.33 8.83
CA THR A 979 64.87 3.29 7.83
C THR A 979 65.93 2.69 6.90
N LEU A 980 65.96 3.08 5.61
CA LEU A 980 67.12 3.56 4.78
C LEU A 980 66.83 3.49 3.24
N PRO A 981 67.57 4.20 2.35
CA PRO A 981 67.04 5.37 1.64
C PRO A 981 66.95 5.25 0.10
N GLN A 982 66.31 6.27 -0.49
CA GLN A 982 66.17 6.58 -1.91
C GLN A 982 67.47 6.59 -2.75
N LYS A 983 67.35 6.06 -3.97
CA LYS A 983 67.94 6.49 -5.27
C LYS A 983 67.47 5.47 -6.31
N GLY A 984 67.00 5.73 -7.52
CA GLY A 984 66.87 6.89 -8.40
C GLY A 984 66.72 6.29 -9.81
N GLY A 985 65.89 6.86 -10.70
CA GLY A 985 65.86 6.41 -12.10
C GLY A 985 64.54 6.66 -12.83
N ALA A 986 64.62 7.46 -13.90
CA ALA A 986 63.54 8.04 -14.69
C ALA A 986 62.56 7.04 -15.33
N THR A 987 61.27 7.37 -15.30
CA THR A 987 60.20 6.71 -16.05
C THR A 987 60.14 7.24 -17.49
N LYS A 988 60.47 6.38 -18.46
CA LYS A 988 59.92 6.50 -19.82
C LYS A 988 58.41 6.33 -19.72
N GLN A 989 57.66 7.34 -20.14
CA GLN A 989 56.22 7.24 -20.40
C GLN A 989 55.98 6.08 -21.38
N SER A 990 55.40 4.99 -20.90
CA SER A 990 54.83 3.96 -21.77
C SER A 990 53.33 4.20 -21.88
N MET A 991 52.87 4.36 -23.12
CA MET A 991 51.48 4.54 -23.54
C MET A 991 50.58 3.30 -23.22
N LEU A 992 51.14 2.26 -22.59
CA LEU A 992 50.42 1.07 -22.09
C LEU A 992 49.73 1.30 -20.73
N GLY A 993 50.07 2.35 -19.99
CA GLY A 993 49.46 2.64 -18.68
C GLY A 993 48.00 3.11 -18.76
N PHE A 994 47.57 3.66 -19.90
CA PHE A 994 46.20 4.18 -20.06
C PHE A 994 45.16 3.09 -20.36
N MET A 995 45.55 1.98 -21.02
CA MET A 995 44.64 0.89 -21.37
C MET A 995 44.34 -0.04 -20.18
N VAL A 996 45.28 -0.19 -19.23
CA VAL A 996 45.14 -1.05 -18.05
C VAL A 996 44.32 -0.38 -16.92
N LEU A 997 44.14 0.94 -16.96
CA LEU A 997 43.37 1.70 -15.96
C LEU A 997 41.87 1.85 -16.30
N LEU A 998 41.47 1.58 -17.55
CA LEU A 998 40.06 1.65 -17.97
C LEU A 998 39.27 0.35 -17.74
N GLN A 999 39.94 -0.80 -17.64
CA GLN A 999 39.30 -2.11 -17.43
C GLN A 999 38.66 -2.32 -16.04
N PRO A 1000 39.19 -1.80 -14.92
CA PRO A 1000 38.51 -1.89 -13.62
C PRO A 1000 37.28 -0.98 -13.55
N LEU A 1001 37.28 0.13 -14.32
CA LEU A 1001 36.14 1.03 -14.42
C LEU A 1001 34.99 0.40 -15.23
N ALA A 1002 35.32 -0.40 -16.25
CA ALA A 1002 34.35 -1.19 -16.99
C ALA A 1002 33.67 -2.27 -16.12
N LEU A 1003 34.37 -2.88 -15.17
CA LEU A 1003 33.79 -3.82 -14.20
C LEU A 1003 32.83 -3.15 -13.20
N LEU A 1004 33.06 -1.87 -12.89
CA LEU A 1004 32.14 -1.03 -12.11
C LEU A 1004 30.92 -0.57 -12.94
N LEU A 1005 31.07 -0.45 -14.26
CA LEU A 1005 30.03 -0.05 -15.20
C LEU A 1005 29.12 -1.22 -15.64
N LEU A 1006 29.57 -2.48 -15.53
CA LEU A 1006 28.74 -3.66 -15.85
C LEU A 1006 27.75 -4.03 -14.74
N GLY A 1007 27.89 -3.49 -13.53
CA GLY A 1007 26.84 -3.51 -12.50
C GLY A 1007 25.73 -2.48 -12.74
N TYR A 1008 25.73 -1.86 -13.92
CA TYR A 1008 24.90 -0.73 -14.31
C TYR A 1008 24.16 -1.01 -15.63
N ILE A 1009 23.45 -2.13 -15.70
CA ILE A 1009 22.20 -2.24 -16.47
C ILE A 1009 21.24 -3.02 -15.56
N HIS A 1010 20.10 -2.40 -15.25
CA HIS A 1010 19.04 -2.88 -14.35
C HIS A 1010 18.47 -4.22 -14.78
#